data_AF-A0A936MKP2-F1
#
_entry.id   AF-A0A936MKP2-F1
#
_cell.length_a   1.000
_cell.length_b   1.000
_cell.length_c   1.000
_cell.angle_alpha   90.00
_cell.angle_beta   90.00
_cell.angle_gamma   90.00
#
_symmetry.space_group_name_H-M   'P 1'
#
loop_
_entity.id
_entity.type
_entity.pdbx_description
1 polymer ?
#
loop_
_entity_poly.entity_id
_entity_poly.type
_entity_poly.pdbx_seq_one_letter_code
_entity_poly.pdbx_strand_id
1 'polypeptide(L)'
;MQPSPALLVSVGAFGKDVARAAAGARFVHVDAIVDAETKPAADSKEPFRDIVSACERELSSLLDVTRYLESSSPTDPRGPRCDVFVVADLSEPGIGPIVAPLSAALATSLRRSFSPILRSGDGALVVCPVLVCPRSGDRVIMARALAALADVARNRSPSARLGGRVYLVEDQSGKYILSRAELVRSFAAFLSALVLPAMRDDDRGARTLVEDDSDSPAFSTFACASLSFDYIALGRLAAARFGREILDLMRSPVDPAAIDIASLAAPLVPDRARLEADLAEPIPLVEFLSPPKIDVPTIDWDDDPESIVERKFGSIFRARTEALLGTFEDEVERFQMDKLSAALEQRGKACMERVLAELSERVAQLVAAGPTGHARALLALRDARTRARGHYDDVVRAVEAPELSERPTSPLSAKLAALAEAARLRPRPLRMKVLGAAASVVSAIVIGGMIVTALRIFALPYQPFFAPLLEVPNGPLGIALVPPIPFLLGAAVSVPSTNYRLWKHRKRHHNWVVQARDDLAQALERHVREDLMSHYERRLHHARLLWVQRILSRLIGHIEESISTLEAIRAVLAEADRSLRFEEADGHRALSAGGMLISSALHGAIVRPDDVDDVYADVRPPEPRAAAERWVQESLSEHPWVEAPFGAVPPLLEFCRRELSSLEDVSPFEQGESALHRAADDTVRRFLRRLFLKLSAPLELASKHAPSAAAPSRVLFAPPEARKLIDAVLSDGGFESGWDVRGLSPDRHAIVLVVARSGLPLEAIALARPEEP
;
A
#
# COMPACT_ATOMS: atom_id res chain seq x y z
N MET A 1 19.73 29.98 -44.86
CA MET A 1 19.51 29.30 -46.15
C MET A 1 18.11 28.72 -46.20
N GLN A 2 17.40 28.83 -47.32
CA GLN A 2 16.23 28.00 -47.60
C GLN A 2 16.67 26.73 -48.36
N PRO A 3 16.02 25.57 -48.16
CA PRO A 3 16.33 24.37 -48.94
C PRO A 3 15.99 24.62 -50.43
N SER A 4 16.93 24.36 -51.33
CA SER A 4 16.65 24.36 -52.76
C SER A 4 15.64 23.26 -53.13
N PRO A 5 14.79 23.47 -54.13
CA PRO A 5 13.63 22.61 -54.39
C PRO A 5 14.01 21.16 -54.71
N ALA A 6 13.15 20.24 -54.27
CA ALA A 6 13.27 18.80 -54.48
C ALA A 6 11.89 18.20 -54.83
N LEU A 7 11.83 17.44 -55.92
CA LEU A 7 10.65 16.70 -56.36
C LEU A 7 10.84 15.20 -56.10
N LEU A 8 9.83 14.54 -55.56
CA LEU A 8 9.80 13.09 -55.38
C LEU A 8 8.77 12.47 -56.34
N VAL A 9 9.26 11.67 -57.29
CA VAL A 9 8.43 10.89 -58.20
C VAL A 9 8.38 9.46 -57.68
N SER A 10 7.23 9.06 -57.13
CA SER A 10 7.01 7.68 -56.69
C SER A 10 6.59 6.81 -57.86
N VAL A 11 7.24 5.65 -57.99
CA VAL A 11 6.90 4.65 -59.00
C VAL A 11 6.45 3.37 -58.28
N GLY A 12 5.30 2.84 -58.66
CA GLY A 12 4.74 1.62 -58.08
C GLY A 12 4.17 1.82 -56.66
N ALA A 13 4.02 0.73 -55.91
CA ALA A 13 3.54 0.76 -54.54
C ALA A 13 4.67 1.10 -53.55
N PHE A 14 5.88 0.59 -53.77
CA PHE A 14 7.04 0.90 -52.92
C PHE A 14 7.35 2.41 -52.88
N GLY A 15 7.34 3.08 -54.03
CA GLY A 15 7.57 4.53 -54.08
C GLY A 15 6.56 5.33 -53.25
N LYS A 16 5.29 4.90 -53.22
CA LYS A 16 4.23 5.53 -52.41
C LYS A 16 4.45 5.33 -50.92
N ASP A 17 4.85 4.13 -50.52
CA ASP A 17 5.15 3.81 -49.14
C ASP A 17 6.34 4.65 -48.64
N VAL A 18 7.39 4.81 -49.45
CA VAL A 18 8.53 5.72 -49.19
C VAL A 18 8.08 7.17 -49.09
N ALA A 19 7.26 7.66 -50.02
CA ALA A 19 6.79 9.04 -50.01
C ALA A 19 5.95 9.39 -48.77
N ARG A 20 5.07 8.47 -48.33
CA ARG A 20 4.31 8.60 -47.08
C ARG A 20 5.24 8.65 -45.87
N ALA A 21 6.28 7.82 -45.84
CA ALA A 21 7.27 7.81 -44.76
C ALA A 21 8.21 9.04 -44.77
N ALA A 22 8.44 9.65 -45.94
CA ALA A 22 9.31 10.82 -46.12
C ALA A 22 8.62 12.18 -45.86
N ALA A 23 7.37 12.19 -45.40
CA ALA A 23 6.52 13.40 -45.29
C ALA A 23 7.04 14.50 -44.32
N GLY A 24 8.11 14.24 -43.55
CA GLY A 24 8.79 15.25 -42.73
C GLY A 24 9.77 16.15 -43.52
N ALA A 25 10.13 15.79 -44.75
CA ALA A 25 11.00 16.57 -45.62
C ALA A 25 10.19 17.35 -46.68
N ARG A 26 10.74 18.48 -47.16
CA ARG A 26 10.07 19.35 -48.16
C ARG A 26 10.17 18.76 -49.58
N PHE A 27 9.46 17.66 -49.80
CA PHE A 27 9.20 17.12 -51.13
C PHE A 27 7.84 17.59 -51.64
N VAL A 28 7.76 17.86 -52.94
CA VAL A 28 6.48 17.76 -53.65
C VAL A 28 6.43 16.39 -54.33
N HIS A 29 5.31 15.70 -54.19
CA HIS A 29 5.17 14.29 -54.55
C HIS A 29 4.28 14.11 -55.76
N VAL A 30 4.75 13.34 -56.75
CA VAL A 30 3.97 12.94 -57.92
C VAL A 30 3.82 11.42 -57.95
N ASP A 31 2.57 10.96 -57.87
CA ASP A 31 2.18 9.56 -58.01
C ASP A 31 2.27 9.10 -59.47
N ALA A 32 3.30 8.32 -59.82
CA ALA A 32 3.36 7.59 -61.10
C ALA A 32 2.85 6.16 -60.92
N ILE A 33 1.54 5.98 -61.03
CA ILE A 33 0.91 4.65 -61.15
C ILE A 33 1.14 4.16 -62.57
N VAL A 34 1.74 2.98 -62.70
CA VAL A 34 1.86 2.29 -63.99
C VAL A 34 1.35 0.88 -63.81
N ASP A 35 0.12 0.64 -64.27
CA ASP A 35 -0.50 -0.68 -64.16
C ASP A 35 0.17 -1.66 -65.12
N ALA A 36 0.39 -2.89 -64.66
CA ALA A 36 1.07 -3.93 -65.45
C ALA A 36 0.32 -4.32 -66.74
N GLU A 37 -0.98 -4.00 -66.85
CA GLU A 37 -1.78 -4.19 -68.06
C GLU A 37 -1.62 -3.06 -69.10
N THR A 38 -1.27 -1.84 -68.66
CA THR A 38 -0.82 -0.79 -69.57
C THR A 38 0.57 -1.11 -70.08
N LYS A 39 0.65 -1.96 -71.12
CA LYS A 39 1.74 -1.85 -72.09
C LYS A 39 1.89 -0.37 -72.44
N PRO A 40 3.10 0.23 -72.40
CA PRO A 40 3.32 1.49 -73.07
C PRO A 40 2.96 1.25 -74.54
N ALA A 41 1.85 1.83 -74.99
CA ALA A 41 1.39 1.62 -76.35
C ALA A 41 2.50 2.09 -77.28
N ALA A 42 3.08 1.18 -78.06
CA ALA A 42 4.26 1.46 -78.88
C ALA A 42 4.00 2.54 -79.95
N ASP A 43 2.73 2.85 -80.21
CA ASP A 43 2.25 3.89 -81.10
C ASP A 43 1.90 5.23 -80.40
N SER A 44 2.03 5.32 -79.07
CA SER A 44 1.95 6.61 -78.36
C SER A 44 3.25 7.38 -78.59
N LYS A 45 3.16 8.54 -79.25
CA LYS A 45 4.34 9.40 -79.52
C LYS A 45 5.02 9.90 -78.24
N GLU A 46 4.32 9.96 -77.11
CA GLU A 46 4.84 10.43 -75.82
C GLU A 46 4.20 9.65 -74.64
N PRO A 47 4.69 8.43 -74.31
CA PRO A 47 4.03 7.53 -73.35
C PRO A 47 4.05 8.01 -71.88
N PHE A 48 4.83 9.04 -71.55
CA PHE A 48 4.94 9.59 -70.18
C PHE A 48 4.42 11.02 -70.05
N ARG A 49 3.71 11.52 -71.06
CA ARG A 49 3.30 12.93 -71.17
C ARG A 49 2.57 13.44 -69.92
N ASP A 50 1.63 12.66 -69.39
CA ASP A 50 0.81 13.07 -68.24
C ASP A 50 1.65 13.19 -66.96
N ILE A 51 2.53 12.22 -66.69
CA ILE A 51 3.46 12.22 -65.54
C ILE A 51 4.44 13.40 -65.66
N VAL A 52 5.00 13.62 -66.84
CA VAL A 52 5.88 14.78 -67.12
C VAL A 52 5.13 16.08 -66.87
N SER A 53 3.90 16.24 -67.37
CA SER A 53 3.09 17.47 -67.18
C SER A 53 2.66 17.70 -65.72
N ALA A 54 2.54 16.64 -64.92
CA ALA A 54 2.36 16.76 -63.47
C ALA A 54 3.65 17.28 -62.81
N CYS A 55 4.79 16.68 -63.13
CA CYS A 55 6.10 17.13 -62.65
C CYS A 55 6.41 18.58 -63.06
N GLU A 56 6.02 19.01 -64.28
CA GLU A 56 6.16 20.39 -64.74
C GLU A 56 5.30 21.38 -63.94
N ARG A 57 4.06 21.02 -63.59
CA ARG A 57 3.20 21.87 -62.75
C ARG A 57 3.76 22.01 -61.33
N GLU A 58 4.17 20.90 -60.73
CA GLU A 58 4.73 20.91 -59.38
C GLU A 58 6.12 21.58 -59.30
N LEU A 59 6.95 21.42 -60.33
CA LEU A 59 8.21 22.18 -60.40
C LEU A 59 7.98 23.66 -60.68
N SER A 60 6.93 24.04 -61.41
CA SER A 60 6.58 25.45 -61.60
C SER A 60 6.10 26.10 -60.31
N SER A 61 5.42 25.37 -59.42
CA SER A 61 5.02 25.88 -58.09
C SER A 61 6.20 25.98 -57.11
N LEU A 62 7.19 25.10 -57.25
CA LEU A 62 8.45 25.12 -56.50
C LEU A 62 9.45 26.19 -56.99
N LEU A 63 9.47 26.49 -58.29
CA LEU A 63 10.41 27.39 -58.96
C LEU A 63 9.82 28.78 -59.28
N ASP A 64 8.70 29.17 -58.64
CA ASP A 64 8.07 30.48 -58.84
C ASP A 64 9.12 31.60 -58.69
N VAL A 65 9.39 32.27 -59.81
CA VAL A 65 10.44 33.30 -59.95
C VAL A 65 10.22 34.45 -58.96
N THR A 66 8.95 34.77 -58.64
CA THR A 66 8.58 35.79 -57.65
C THR A 66 9.11 35.40 -56.27
N ARG A 67 8.85 34.16 -55.87
CA ARG A 67 9.22 33.60 -54.57
C ARG A 67 10.73 33.34 -54.45
N TYR A 68 11.38 32.99 -55.57
CA TYR A 68 12.84 32.84 -55.64
C TYR A 68 13.57 34.18 -55.52
N LEU A 69 13.09 35.23 -56.21
CA LEU A 69 13.68 36.57 -56.13
C LEU A 69 13.47 37.25 -54.76
N GLU A 70 12.39 36.94 -54.05
CA GLU A 70 12.16 37.41 -52.67
C GLU A 70 13.04 36.69 -51.62
N SER A 71 13.58 35.51 -51.93
CA SER A 71 14.27 34.63 -50.96
C SER A 71 15.76 34.38 -51.23
N SER A 72 16.25 34.74 -52.42
CA SER A 72 17.67 34.72 -52.79
C SER A 72 18.31 36.10 -52.67
N SER A 73 19.58 36.16 -52.27
CA SER A 73 20.32 37.43 -52.22
C SER A 73 20.65 37.86 -53.66
N PRO A 74 20.43 39.12 -54.05
CA PRO A 74 20.72 39.61 -55.42
C PRO A 74 22.23 39.60 -55.79
N THR A 75 23.09 39.09 -54.89
CA THR A 75 24.53 38.92 -55.08
C THR A 75 24.99 37.45 -55.08
N ASP A 76 24.11 36.46 -55.01
CA ASP A 76 24.53 35.05 -55.15
C ASP A 76 24.78 34.74 -56.64
N PRO A 77 26.01 34.35 -57.06
CA PRO A 77 26.31 34.08 -58.46
C PRO A 77 25.76 32.72 -58.96
N ARG A 78 25.21 31.89 -58.07
CA ARG A 78 24.77 30.52 -58.39
C ARG A 78 23.32 30.51 -58.86
N GLY A 79 23.07 29.84 -59.98
CA GLY A 79 21.73 29.67 -60.52
C GLY A 79 20.83 28.75 -59.69
N PRO A 80 19.51 28.75 -59.92
CA PRO A 80 18.58 27.86 -59.23
C PRO A 80 18.92 26.39 -59.49
N ARG A 81 18.98 25.59 -58.41
CA ARG A 81 19.27 24.15 -58.44
C ARG A 81 18.06 23.33 -58.00
N CYS A 82 17.74 22.27 -58.74
CA CYS A 82 16.59 21.41 -58.49
C CYS A 82 16.94 19.93 -58.64
N ASP A 83 16.52 19.12 -57.67
CA ASP A 83 16.75 17.67 -57.68
C ASP A 83 15.41 16.92 -57.83
N VAL A 84 15.39 15.90 -58.69
CA VAL A 84 14.21 15.06 -58.96
C VAL A 84 14.56 13.61 -58.63
N PHE A 85 14.00 13.08 -57.54
CA PHE A 85 14.24 11.71 -57.10
C PHE A 85 13.18 10.78 -57.67
N VAL A 86 13.59 9.74 -58.40
CA VAL A 86 12.69 8.72 -58.97
C VAL A 86 12.83 7.46 -58.13
N VAL A 87 11.85 7.15 -57.29
CA VAL A 87 11.92 6.03 -56.33
C VAL A 87 11.09 4.84 -56.81
N ALA A 88 11.73 3.68 -56.93
CA ALA A 88 11.12 2.47 -57.48
C ALA A 88 11.69 1.18 -56.85
N ASP A 89 10.88 0.12 -56.80
CA ASP A 89 11.34 -1.25 -56.54
C ASP A 89 11.35 -2.03 -57.86
N LEU A 90 12.51 -2.53 -58.27
CA LEU A 90 12.66 -3.25 -59.54
C LEU A 90 12.06 -4.67 -59.52
N SER A 91 11.61 -5.15 -58.35
CA SER A 91 10.87 -6.41 -58.23
C SER A 91 9.35 -6.26 -58.43
N GLU A 92 8.81 -5.03 -58.39
CA GLU A 92 7.39 -4.82 -58.64
C GLU A 92 7.06 -5.07 -60.14
N PRO A 93 6.01 -5.86 -60.46
CA PRO A 93 5.67 -6.20 -61.84
C PRO A 93 5.47 -4.97 -62.73
N GLY A 94 6.13 -4.97 -63.90
CA GLY A 94 6.04 -3.88 -64.87
C GLY A 94 6.96 -2.68 -64.62
N ILE A 95 7.56 -2.54 -63.43
CA ILE A 95 8.37 -1.36 -63.08
C ILE A 95 9.72 -1.34 -63.80
N GLY A 96 10.46 -2.45 -63.81
CA GLY A 96 11.81 -2.55 -64.38
C GLY A 96 11.95 -1.99 -65.82
N PRO A 97 11.07 -2.35 -66.78
CA PRO A 97 11.12 -1.82 -68.15
C PRO A 97 10.86 -0.31 -68.29
N ILE A 98 10.32 0.34 -67.24
CA ILE A 98 9.70 1.67 -67.34
C ILE A 98 10.50 2.75 -66.61
N VAL A 99 11.25 2.40 -65.57
CA VAL A 99 12.08 3.34 -64.80
C VAL A 99 13.09 4.10 -65.66
N ALA A 100 13.80 3.42 -66.59
CA ALA A 100 14.80 4.08 -67.43
C ALA A 100 14.17 5.03 -68.47
N PRO A 101 13.16 4.62 -69.27
CA PRO A 101 12.44 5.52 -70.17
C PRO A 101 11.79 6.72 -69.46
N LEU A 102 11.18 6.51 -68.27
CA LEU A 102 10.60 7.58 -67.47
C LEU A 102 11.66 8.58 -67.00
N SER A 103 12.79 8.10 -66.47
CA SER A 103 13.89 8.96 -66.02
C SER A 103 14.48 9.79 -67.16
N ALA A 104 14.59 9.22 -68.37
CA ALA A 104 15.03 9.92 -69.57
C ALA A 104 14.02 10.99 -70.04
N ALA A 105 12.73 10.68 -69.99
CA ALA A 105 11.65 11.61 -70.35
C ALA A 105 11.59 12.80 -69.37
N LEU A 106 11.69 12.55 -68.06
CA LEU A 106 11.77 13.58 -67.04
C LEU A 106 13.01 14.47 -67.25
N ALA A 107 14.20 13.88 -67.41
CA ALA A 107 15.43 14.66 -67.65
C ALA A 107 15.32 15.56 -68.90
N THR A 108 14.77 15.03 -70.00
CA THR A 108 14.67 15.75 -71.28
C THR A 108 13.61 16.85 -71.26
N SER A 109 12.41 16.55 -70.81
CA SER A 109 11.29 17.51 -70.86
C SER A 109 11.42 18.58 -69.79
N LEU A 110 11.75 18.22 -68.54
CA LEU A 110 11.88 19.21 -67.47
C LEU A 110 13.00 20.21 -67.75
N ARG A 111 14.17 19.75 -68.25
CA ARG A 111 15.23 20.69 -68.66
C ARG A 111 14.84 21.56 -69.84
N ARG A 112 14.03 21.07 -70.79
CA ARG A 112 13.52 21.88 -71.90
C ARG A 112 12.59 22.98 -71.37
N SER A 113 11.61 22.61 -70.55
CA SER A 113 10.58 23.51 -70.02
C SER A 113 11.14 24.55 -69.05
N PHE A 114 12.10 24.17 -68.20
CA PHE A 114 12.77 25.09 -67.25
C PHE A 114 14.08 25.70 -67.77
N SER A 115 14.47 25.45 -69.02
CA SER A 115 15.70 26.02 -69.60
C SER A 115 15.84 27.55 -69.48
N PRO A 116 14.78 28.39 -69.52
CA PRO A 116 14.94 29.83 -69.34
C PRO A 116 15.41 30.22 -67.92
N ILE A 117 14.96 29.48 -66.90
CA ILE A 117 15.28 29.70 -65.49
C ILE A 117 16.69 29.15 -65.18
N LEU A 118 16.95 27.91 -65.62
CA LEU A 118 18.20 27.19 -65.36
C LEU A 118 19.43 27.74 -66.10
N ARG A 119 19.26 28.60 -67.12
CA ARG A 119 20.37 29.25 -67.85
C ARG A 119 20.95 30.49 -67.15
N SER A 120 20.37 30.93 -66.03
CA SER A 120 20.90 32.04 -65.25
C SER A 120 21.98 31.54 -64.28
N GLY A 121 23.26 31.75 -64.62
CA GLY A 121 24.40 31.26 -63.82
C GLY A 121 24.54 29.72 -63.83
N ASP A 122 25.15 29.17 -62.77
CA ASP A 122 25.39 27.72 -62.58
C ASP A 122 24.14 26.92 -62.18
N GLY A 123 23.01 27.18 -62.85
CA GLY A 123 21.73 26.52 -62.62
C GLY A 123 21.72 25.06 -63.11
N ALA A 124 21.16 24.16 -62.31
CA ALA A 124 21.20 22.71 -62.60
C ALA A 124 19.87 22.02 -62.23
N LEU A 125 19.39 21.15 -63.13
CA LEU A 125 18.31 20.21 -62.84
C LEU A 125 18.83 18.79 -62.98
N VAL A 126 18.74 18.02 -61.90
CA VAL A 126 19.31 16.68 -61.76
C VAL A 126 18.19 15.65 -61.55
N VAL A 127 18.25 14.53 -62.25
CA VAL A 127 17.37 13.38 -62.05
C VAL A 127 18.16 12.23 -61.42
N CYS A 128 17.75 11.79 -60.24
CA CYS A 128 18.39 10.73 -59.45
C CYS A 128 17.44 9.54 -59.27
N PRO A 129 17.62 8.44 -60.02
CA PRO A 129 16.92 7.19 -59.75
C PRO A 129 17.44 6.55 -58.46
N VAL A 130 16.52 6.15 -57.56
CA VAL A 130 16.82 5.50 -56.27
C VAL A 130 16.03 4.20 -56.20
N LEU A 131 16.72 3.06 -56.32
CA LEU A 131 16.13 1.80 -56.74
C LEU A 131 16.38 0.67 -55.74
N VAL A 132 15.33 -0.10 -55.42
CA VAL A 132 15.48 -1.36 -54.69
C VAL A 132 15.77 -2.51 -55.66
N CYS A 133 16.74 -3.35 -55.31
CA CYS A 133 17.08 -4.60 -56.00
C CYS A 133 16.99 -5.79 -55.03
N PRO A 134 15.79 -6.15 -54.52
CA PRO A 134 15.65 -7.21 -53.51
C PRO A 134 16.00 -8.58 -54.09
N ARG A 135 16.46 -9.51 -53.23
CA ARG A 135 16.86 -10.88 -53.62
C ARG A 135 15.75 -11.68 -54.31
N SER A 136 14.50 -11.41 -53.95
CA SER A 136 13.30 -12.11 -54.42
C SER A 136 12.85 -11.72 -55.83
N GLY A 137 13.38 -10.64 -56.41
CA GLY A 137 12.94 -10.15 -57.72
C GLY A 137 13.68 -10.78 -58.91
N ASP A 138 13.06 -10.71 -60.10
CA ASP A 138 13.63 -11.24 -61.34
C ASP A 138 14.92 -10.50 -61.74
N ARG A 139 16.05 -11.20 -61.59
CA ARG A 139 17.38 -10.69 -61.88
C ARG A 139 17.58 -10.31 -63.36
N VAL A 140 16.85 -10.94 -64.29
CA VAL A 140 16.93 -10.62 -65.73
C VAL A 140 16.23 -9.29 -66.02
N ILE A 141 15.09 -9.03 -65.38
CA ILE A 141 14.38 -7.75 -65.48
C ILE A 141 15.20 -6.64 -64.83
N MET A 142 15.76 -6.88 -63.63
CA MET A 142 16.65 -5.94 -62.93
C MET A 142 17.87 -5.57 -63.78
N ALA A 143 18.62 -6.57 -64.29
CA ALA A 143 19.82 -6.32 -65.09
C ALA A 143 19.52 -5.50 -66.35
N ARG A 144 18.38 -5.75 -67.01
CA ARG A 144 17.92 -4.96 -68.18
C ARG A 144 17.57 -3.52 -67.81
N ALA A 145 16.87 -3.31 -66.69
CA ALA A 145 16.53 -1.97 -66.20
C ALA A 145 17.79 -1.15 -65.87
N LEU A 146 18.77 -1.78 -65.21
CA LEU A 146 20.03 -1.15 -64.83
C LEU A 146 20.93 -0.86 -66.03
N ALA A 147 21.00 -1.76 -67.01
CA ALA A 147 21.70 -1.50 -68.27
C ALA A 147 21.07 -0.31 -69.03
N ALA A 148 19.74 -0.25 -69.14
CA ALA A 148 19.04 0.86 -69.78
C ALA A 148 19.28 2.20 -69.04
N LEU A 149 19.33 2.19 -67.70
CA LEU A 149 19.69 3.38 -66.93
C LEU A 149 21.15 3.81 -67.13
N ALA A 150 22.09 2.86 -67.25
CA ALA A 150 23.47 3.16 -67.59
C ALA A 150 23.59 3.82 -68.98
N ASP A 151 22.76 3.42 -69.95
CA ASP A 151 22.73 4.04 -71.28
C ASP A 151 22.14 5.46 -71.28
N VAL A 152 21.09 5.70 -70.49
CA VAL A 152 20.54 7.05 -70.28
C VAL A 152 21.54 7.95 -69.53
N ALA A 153 22.24 7.43 -68.53
CA ALA A 153 23.28 8.15 -67.80
C ALA A 153 24.49 8.50 -68.69
N ARG A 154 24.87 7.61 -69.62
CA ARG A 154 25.95 7.82 -70.61
C ARG A 154 25.55 8.67 -71.82
N ASN A 155 24.35 9.21 -71.87
CA ASN A 155 23.88 9.98 -73.02
C ASN A 155 24.72 11.25 -73.22
N ARG A 156 25.36 11.38 -74.38
CA ARG A 156 26.24 12.51 -74.73
C ARG A 156 25.52 13.85 -74.86
N SER A 157 24.19 13.86 -75.01
CA SER A 157 23.43 15.10 -75.06
C SER A 157 23.19 15.64 -73.64
N PRO A 158 23.69 16.84 -73.27
CA PRO A 158 23.47 17.42 -71.94
C PRO A 158 21.98 17.62 -71.61
N SER A 159 21.14 17.78 -72.64
CA SER A 159 19.69 17.89 -72.46
C SER A 159 19.00 16.57 -72.11
N ALA A 160 19.63 15.41 -72.29
CA ALA A 160 19.02 14.09 -72.12
C ALA A 160 19.75 13.15 -71.13
N ARG A 161 20.94 13.54 -70.64
CA ARG A 161 21.68 12.89 -69.53
C ARG A 161 20.88 12.99 -68.22
N LEU A 162 21.00 12.04 -67.29
CA LEU A 162 20.34 12.16 -65.98
C LEU A 162 20.88 13.34 -65.15
N GLY A 163 22.19 13.60 -65.23
CA GLY A 163 22.87 14.69 -64.49
C GLY A 163 23.15 14.35 -63.03
N GLY A 164 22.72 13.18 -62.56
CA GLY A 164 22.94 12.72 -61.20
C GLY A 164 23.06 11.21 -61.12
N ARG A 165 23.38 10.75 -59.90
CA ARG A 165 23.73 9.36 -59.62
C ARG A 165 22.54 8.42 -59.64
N VAL A 166 22.80 7.17 -59.98
CA VAL A 166 21.86 6.05 -59.86
C VAL A 166 22.16 5.31 -58.56
N TYR A 167 21.21 5.37 -57.63
CA TYR A 167 21.31 4.71 -56.33
C TYR A 167 20.68 3.32 -56.37
N LEU A 168 21.45 2.33 -55.93
CA LEU A 168 21.02 0.94 -55.80
C LEU A 168 21.00 0.54 -54.32
N VAL A 169 19.88 0.02 -53.86
CA VAL A 169 19.80 -0.71 -52.60
C VAL A 169 19.63 -2.18 -52.93
N GLU A 170 20.77 -2.85 -52.97
CA GLU A 170 20.83 -4.30 -52.98
C GLU A 170 20.70 -4.83 -51.55
N ASP A 171 19.97 -5.92 -51.40
CA ASP A 171 19.99 -6.76 -50.21
C ASP A 171 21.32 -7.54 -50.13
N GLN A 172 22.39 -6.82 -49.78
CA GLN A 172 23.78 -7.28 -49.87
C GLN A 172 24.19 -8.28 -48.78
N SER A 173 23.33 -8.59 -47.82
CA SER A 173 23.71 -9.42 -46.68
C SER A 173 23.33 -10.88 -46.88
N GLY A 174 24.32 -11.78 -46.94
CA GLY A 174 24.10 -13.23 -47.02
C GLY A 174 23.40 -13.86 -45.80
N LYS A 175 22.97 -13.06 -44.81
CA LYS A 175 22.47 -13.53 -43.51
C LYS A 175 21.18 -12.87 -43.03
N TYR A 176 20.73 -11.79 -43.67
CA TYR A 176 19.60 -10.96 -43.24
C TYR A 176 18.87 -10.44 -44.48
N ILE A 177 17.57 -10.71 -44.60
CA ILE A 177 16.68 -10.20 -45.64
C ILE A 177 15.85 -9.07 -45.03
N LEU A 178 15.95 -7.86 -45.59
CA LEU A 178 15.25 -6.67 -45.09
C LEU A 178 13.73 -6.79 -45.37
N SER A 179 12.87 -6.47 -44.41
CA SER A 179 11.42 -6.43 -44.69
C SER A 179 11.03 -5.16 -45.47
N ARG A 180 9.91 -5.23 -46.20
CA ARG A 180 9.41 -4.11 -47.03
C ARG A 180 9.23 -2.81 -46.23
N ALA A 181 8.64 -2.89 -45.04
CA ALA A 181 8.39 -1.72 -44.17
C ALA A 181 9.69 -1.03 -43.71
N GLU A 182 10.80 -1.75 -43.74
CA GLU A 182 12.10 -1.27 -43.29
C GLU A 182 12.95 -0.71 -44.42
N LEU A 183 12.90 -1.32 -45.60
CA LEU A 183 13.36 -0.72 -46.85
C LEU A 183 12.70 0.66 -47.03
N VAL A 184 11.38 0.73 -46.85
CA VAL A 184 10.61 2.00 -46.92
C VAL A 184 11.16 3.06 -45.95
N ARG A 185 11.33 2.72 -44.66
CA ARG A 185 11.88 3.65 -43.65
C ARG A 185 13.31 4.08 -43.96
N SER A 186 14.15 3.15 -44.42
CA SER A 186 15.56 3.42 -44.75
C SER A 186 15.71 4.37 -45.94
N PHE A 187 14.87 4.20 -46.97
CA PHE A 187 14.80 5.11 -48.12
C PHE A 187 14.27 6.49 -47.72
N ALA A 188 13.21 6.56 -46.93
CA ALA A 188 12.65 7.83 -46.46
C ALA A 188 13.66 8.65 -45.64
N ALA A 189 14.41 7.99 -44.74
CA ALA A 189 15.48 8.62 -43.98
C ALA A 189 16.64 9.11 -44.88
N PHE A 190 17.06 8.30 -45.85
CA PHE A 190 18.09 8.66 -46.82
C PHE A 190 17.70 9.88 -47.68
N LEU A 191 16.49 9.86 -48.24
CA LEU A 191 15.94 10.98 -49.02
C LEU A 191 15.82 12.25 -48.18
N SER A 192 15.34 12.13 -46.94
CA SER A 192 15.26 13.28 -46.02
C SER A 192 16.63 13.89 -45.75
N ALA A 193 17.68 13.07 -45.59
CA ALA A 193 19.04 13.54 -45.38
C ALA A 193 19.65 14.23 -46.61
N LEU A 194 19.36 13.76 -47.84
CA LEU A 194 19.81 14.43 -49.07
C LEU A 194 19.24 15.84 -49.27
N VAL A 195 18.12 16.16 -48.62
CA VAL A 195 17.41 17.45 -48.74
C VAL A 195 17.73 18.42 -47.58
N LEU A 196 18.51 18.00 -46.58
CA LEU A 196 18.93 18.89 -45.49
C LEU A 196 19.91 19.99 -45.97
N PRO A 197 19.65 21.28 -45.71
CA PRO A 197 20.48 22.39 -46.22
C PRO A 197 21.97 22.30 -45.86
N ALA A 198 22.28 21.93 -44.61
CA ALA A 198 23.65 21.87 -44.10
C ALA A 198 24.52 20.80 -44.78
N MET A 199 23.91 19.76 -45.37
CA MET A 199 24.64 18.83 -46.23
C MET A 199 24.83 19.46 -47.61
N ARG A 200 23.74 19.87 -48.27
CA ARG A 200 23.71 20.24 -49.70
C ARG A 200 24.61 21.42 -50.07
N ASP A 201 24.79 22.38 -49.16
CA ASP A 201 25.52 23.64 -49.40
C ASP A 201 27.04 23.58 -49.08
N ASP A 202 27.59 22.42 -48.69
CA ASP A 202 29.03 22.23 -48.50
C ASP A 202 29.73 21.99 -49.85
N ASP A 203 30.51 23.00 -50.30
CA ASP A 203 31.28 23.04 -51.56
C ASP A 203 32.28 21.87 -51.74
N ARG A 204 32.44 20.95 -50.77
CA ARG A 204 33.42 19.85 -50.80
C ARG A 204 32.92 18.45 -50.41
N GLY A 205 31.62 18.11 -50.46
CA GLY A 205 31.27 16.69 -50.24
C GLY A 205 29.85 16.16 -50.42
N ALA A 206 28.79 16.91 -50.11
CA ALA A 206 27.45 16.32 -50.23
C ALA A 206 26.82 16.50 -51.62
N ARG A 207 27.18 17.54 -52.37
CA ARG A 207 26.67 17.70 -53.73
C ARG A 207 27.14 16.57 -54.65
N THR A 208 28.36 16.08 -54.43
CA THR A 208 28.86 14.84 -55.05
C THR A 208 28.09 13.58 -54.68
N LEU A 209 27.16 13.58 -53.71
CA LEU A 209 26.22 12.48 -53.52
C LEU A 209 25.10 12.51 -54.58
N VAL A 210 24.71 13.67 -55.07
CA VAL A 210 23.57 13.84 -56.00
C VAL A 210 24.07 13.96 -57.43
N GLU A 211 25.05 14.83 -57.68
CA GLU A 211 25.64 15.06 -59.00
C GLU A 211 26.70 14.02 -59.39
N ASP A 212 26.88 13.85 -60.70
CA ASP A 212 27.91 13.03 -61.31
C ASP A 212 28.60 13.86 -62.41
N ASP A 213 29.79 14.37 -62.09
CA ASP A 213 30.64 15.16 -63.01
C ASP A 213 31.46 14.28 -63.96
N SER A 214 31.39 12.94 -63.84
CA SER A 214 32.26 12.03 -64.57
C SER A 214 31.67 11.57 -65.91
N ASP A 215 32.51 11.09 -66.82
CA ASP A 215 32.09 10.52 -68.12
C ASP A 215 31.62 9.05 -68.01
N SER A 216 31.58 8.48 -66.81
CA SER A 216 31.18 7.08 -66.55
C SER A 216 30.00 7.02 -65.58
N PRO A 217 29.02 6.12 -65.78
CA PRO A 217 27.79 6.12 -64.97
C PRO A 217 28.07 5.69 -63.53
N ALA A 218 28.02 6.63 -62.57
CA ALA A 218 28.34 6.36 -61.18
C ALA A 218 27.19 5.70 -60.40
N PHE A 219 27.03 4.37 -60.55
CA PHE A 219 26.22 3.58 -59.62
C PHE A 219 26.79 3.69 -58.19
N SER A 220 25.90 3.96 -57.23
CA SER A 220 26.24 4.11 -55.79
C SER A 220 25.29 3.28 -54.94
N THR A 221 25.77 2.74 -53.81
CA THR A 221 24.93 1.99 -52.85
C THR A 221 24.88 2.70 -51.50
N PHE A 222 23.76 2.61 -50.77
CA PHE A 222 23.66 3.14 -49.41
C PHE A 222 23.14 2.09 -48.42
N ALA A 223 23.49 2.25 -47.15
CA ALA A 223 23.09 1.34 -46.07
C ALA A 223 22.90 2.16 -44.78
N CYS A 224 21.65 2.51 -44.47
CA CYS A 224 21.30 3.26 -43.27
C CYS A 224 21.32 2.34 -42.04
N ALA A 225 21.77 2.88 -40.91
CA ALA A 225 21.64 2.24 -39.60
C ALA A 225 21.51 3.34 -38.54
N SER A 226 20.72 3.08 -37.49
CA SER A 226 20.38 4.04 -36.43
C SER A 226 20.56 3.41 -35.06
N LEU A 227 21.28 4.07 -34.17
CA LEU A 227 21.38 3.68 -32.75
C LEU A 227 20.14 4.17 -32.00
N SER A 228 19.36 3.25 -31.42
CA SER A 228 18.23 3.59 -30.55
C SER A 228 18.44 3.07 -29.13
N PHE A 229 18.05 3.88 -28.15
CA PHE A 229 17.98 3.49 -26.75
C PHE A 229 16.52 3.43 -26.34
N ASP A 230 16.05 2.27 -25.89
CA ASP A 230 14.71 2.13 -25.34
C ASP A 230 14.72 2.48 -23.85
N TYR A 231 14.84 3.77 -23.57
CA TYR A 231 14.79 4.31 -22.20
C TYR A 231 13.47 3.96 -21.50
N ILE A 232 12.37 3.76 -22.26
CA ILE A 232 11.06 3.40 -21.72
C ILE A 232 11.08 1.95 -21.22
N ALA A 233 11.59 0.99 -22.00
CA ALA A 233 11.73 -0.41 -21.57
C ALA A 233 12.72 -0.54 -20.41
N LEU A 234 13.86 0.18 -20.48
CA LEU A 234 14.87 0.19 -19.43
C LEU A 234 14.34 0.79 -18.12
N GLY A 235 13.65 1.93 -18.19
CA GLY A 235 13.01 2.58 -17.04
C GLY A 235 11.86 1.77 -16.44
N ARG A 236 11.03 1.11 -17.26
CA ARG A 236 10.02 0.16 -16.77
C ARG A 236 10.64 -1.00 -16.00
N LEU A 237 11.74 -1.57 -16.51
CA LEU A 237 12.43 -2.67 -15.87
C LEU A 237 13.10 -2.23 -14.57
N ALA A 238 13.80 -1.09 -14.56
CA ALA A 238 14.39 -0.52 -13.35
C ALA A 238 13.33 -0.24 -12.27
N ALA A 239 12.17 0.30 -12.66
CA ALA A 239 11.04 0.52 -11.76
C ALA A 239 10.45 -0.79 -11.20
N ALA A 240 10.35 -1.83 -12.04
CA ALA A 240 9.91 -3.16 -11.59
C ALA A 240 10.88 -3.78 -10.58
N ARG A 241 12.19 -3.68 -10.82
CA ARG A 241 13.24 -4.15 -9.90
C ARG A 241 13.23 -3.40 -8.58
N PHE A 242 13.13 -2.08 -8.61
CA PHE A 242 13.03 -1.28 -7.39
C PHE A 242 11.76 -1.57 -6.60
N GLY A 243 10.63 -1.78 -7.29
CA GLY A 243 9.40 -2.26 -6.67
C GLY A 243 9.59 -3.60 -5.97
N ARG A 244 10.30 -4.55 -6.58
CA ARG A 244 10.62 -5.84 -5.95
C ARG A 244 11.52 -5.69 -4.72
N GLU A 245 12.52 -4.82 -4.77
CA GLU A 245 13.38 -4.54 -3.61
C GLU A 245 12.58 -3.92 -2.44
N ILE A 246 11.66 -3.00 -2.73
CA ILE A 246 10.72 -2.45 -1.73
C ILE A 246 9.85 -3.58 -1.14
N LEU A 247 9.26 -4.45 -1.98
CA LEU A 247 8.46 -5.57 -1.50
C LEU A 247 9.27 -6.59 -0.68
N ASP A 248 10.53 -6.86 -1.03
CA ASP A 248 11.38 -7.79 -0.28
C ASP A 248 11.82 -7.18 1.07
N LEU A 249 12.01 -5.87 1.17
CA LEU A 249 12.16 -5.16 2.45
C LEU A 249 10.90 -5.24 3.32
N MET A 250 9.71 -5.13 2.72
CA MET A 250 8.44 -5.29 3.43
C MET A 250 8.21 -6.74 3.90
N ARG A 251 8.53 -7.72 3.05
CA ARG A 251 8.38 -9.16 3.31
C ARG A 251 9.49 -9.74 4.19
N SER A 252 10.53 -8.95 4.50
CA SER A 252 11.69 -9.38 5.27
C SER A 252 11.27 -10.00 6.61
N PRO A 253 11.85 -11.15 6.99
CA PRO A 253 11.46 -11.85 8.20
C PRO A 253 11.78 -11.00 9.43
N VAL A 254 10.77 -10.74 10.25
CA VAL A 254 10.92 -10.08 11.55
C VAL A 254 11.37 -11.14 12.56
N ASP A 255 12.59 -11.00 13.08
CA ASP A 255 13.10 -11.87 14.14
C ASP A 255 12.31 -11.65 15.45
N PRO A 256 11.60 -12.67 15.97
CA PRO A 256 10.87 -12.58 17.23
C PRO A 256 11.78 -12.35 18.45
N ALA A 257 13.06 -12.74 18.39
CA ALA A 257 14.00 -12.59 19.50
C ALA A 257 14.60 -11.17 19.57
N ALA A 258 14.65 -10.45 18.45
CA ALA A 258 15.14 -9.08 18.36
C ALA A 258 14.10 -8.01 18.74
N ILE A 259 12.85 -8.41 19.02
CA ILE A 259 11.75 -7.49 19.35
C ILE A 259 11.09 -7.92 20.65
N ASP A 260 10.88 -6.95 21.55
CA ASP A 260 10.02 -7.14 22.71
C ASP A 260 8.54 -7.18 22.28
N ILE A 261 8.10 -8.34 21.79
CA ILE A 261 6.72 -8.60 21.36
C ILE A 261 5.76 -8.36 22.54
N ALA A 262 6.17 -8.66 23.77
CA ALA A 262 5.34 -8.46 24.96
C ALA A 262 5.02 -6.97 25.19
N SER A 263 6.01 -6.08 25.01
CA SER A 263 5.80 -4.63 25.10
C SER A 263 4.88 -4.08 24.00
N LEU A 264 4.86 -4.69 22.82
CA LEU A 264 3.98 -4.30 21.70
C LEU A 264 2.57 -4.87 21.85
N ALA A 265 2.43 -6.03 22.48
CA ALA A 265 1.16 -6.73 22.66
C ALA A 265 0.38 -6.27 23.91
N ALA A 266 1.06 -5.93 25.00
CA ALA A 266 0.40 -5.51 26.24
C ALA A 266 -0.52 -4.28 26.07
N PRO A 267 -0.19 -3.23 25.28
CA PRO A 267 -1.11 -2.12 25.03
C PRO A 267 -2.35 -2.47 24.18
N LEU A 268 -2.37 -3.63 23.52
CA LEU A 268 -3.48 -4.07 22.66
C LEU A 268 -4.61 -4.75 23.45
N VAL A 269 -4.35 -5.14 24.71
CA VAL A 269 -5.31 -5.87 25.56
C VAL A 269 -5.35 -5.20 26.94
N PRO A 270 -6.47 -4.58 27.34
CA PRO A 270 -6.59 -4.05 28.70
C PRO A 270 -6.67 -5.20 29.71
N ASP A 271 -5.89 -5.08 30.79
CA ASP A 271 -5.93 -6.03 31.91
C ASP A 271 -7.34 -6.13 32.52
N ARG A 272 -7.68 -7.32 33.03
CA ARG A 272 -8.93 -7.58 33.75
C ARG A 272 -9.24 -6.51 34.80
N ALA A 273 -8.25 -6.12 35.61
CA ALA A 273 -8.43 -5.11 36.66
C ALA A 273 -8.78 -3.71 36.12
N ARG A 274 -8.24 -3.33 34.94
CA ARG A 274 -8.60 -2.07 34.26
C ARG A 274 -10.03 -2.11 33.75
N LEU A 275 -10.45 -3.21 33.12
CA LEU A 275 -11.84 -3.39 32.67
C LEU A 275 -12.84 -3.39 33.84
N GLU A 276 -12.51 -4.06 34.95
CA GLU A 276 -13.36 -4.03 36.15
C GLU A 276 -13.44 -2.62 36.78
N ALA A 277 -12.34 -1.86 36.79
CA ALA A 277 -12.30 -0.48 37.29
C ALA A 277 -13.11 0.48 36.41
N ASP A 278 -12.95 0.42 35.09
CA ASP A 278 -13.68 1.23 34.11
C ASP A 278 -15.22 0.97 34.18
N LEU A 279 -15.63 -0.26 34.53
CA LEU A 279 -17.03 -0.61 34.80
C LEU A 279 -17.51 -0.26 36.22
N ALA A 280 -16.60 0.05 37.14
CA ALA A 280 -16.88 0.30 38.56
C ALA A 280 -16.90 1.78 38.97
N GLU A 281 -16.65 2.73 38.04
CA GLU A 281 -16.75 4.18 38.29
C GLU A 281 -18.02 4.53 39.09
N PRO A 282 -17.96 5.51 40.02
CA PRO A 282 -18.80 5.52 41.20
C PRO A 282 -20.29 5.53 40.88
N ILE A 283 -20.87 4.34 40.90
CA ILE A 283 -22.27 4.15 41.22
C ILE A 283 -22.37 4.41 42.72
N PRO A 284 -23.15 5.40 43.20
CA PRO A 284 -23.37 5.61 44.62
C PRO A 284 -24.33 4.52 45.15
N LEU A 285 -23.84 3.28 45.24
CA LEU A 285 -24.53 2.14 45.85
C LEU A 285 -25.07 2.49 47.24
N VAL A 286 -24.31 3.30 48.00
CA VAL A 286 -24.68 3.79 49.33
C VAL A 286 -25.91 4.72 49.29
N GLU A 287 -26.10 5.52 48.22
CA GLU A 287 -27.29 6.36 48.08
C GLU A 287 -28.51 5.52 47.68
N PHE A 288 -28.36 4.64 46.68
CA PHE A 288 -29.45 3.82 46.14
C PHE A 288 -29.91 2.69 47.06
N LEU A 289 -29.06 2.21 47.97
CA LEU A 289 -29.36 1.11 48.91
C LEU A 289 -29.48 1.60 50.36
N SER A 290 -29.85 2.88 50.55
CA SER A 290 -30.02 3.52 51.86
C SER A 290 -30.89 2.67 52.81
N PRO A 291 -30.32 2.07 53.88
CA PRO A 291 -31.01 1.04 54.65
C PRO A 291 -32.13 1.63 55.53
N PRO A 292 -33.31 0.99 55.61
CA PRO A 292 -34.43 1.49 56.41
C PRO A 292 -34.08 1.50 57.90
N LYS A 293 -34.41 2.61 58.57
CA LYS A 293 -34.25 2.71 60.02
C LYS A 293 -35.36 1.93 60.74
N ILE A 294 -35.00 0.82 61.38
CA ILE A 294 -35.94 0.01 62.18
C ILE A 294 -35.98 0.55 63.61
N ASP A 295 -37.06 1.26 63.96
CA ASP A 295 -37.26 1.76 65.32
C ASP A 295 -37.68 0.63 66.28
N VAL A 296 -36.69 0.00 66.94
CA VAL A 296 -36.91 -1.05 67.94
C VAL A 296 -37.37 -0.43 69.27
N PRO A 297 -38.54 -0.81 69.84
CA PRO A 297 -39.06 -0.25 71.09
C PRO A 297 -38.10 -0.34 72.28
N THR A 298 -38.22 0.59 73.22
CA THR A 298 -37.53 0.54 74.53
C THR A 298 -38.33 -0.31 75.53
N ILE A 299 -37.63 -0.97 76.45
CA ILE A 299 -38.25 -1.75 77.54
C ILE A 299 -38.01 -1.01 78.86
N ASP A 300 -39.11 -0.67 79.51
CA ASP A 300 -39.11 0.15 80.72
C ASP A 300 -39.08 -0.74 81.98
N TRP A 301 -38.70 -0.13 83.10
CA TRP A 301 -38.61 -0.86 84.37
C TRP A 301 -39.97 -1.45 84.79
N ASP A 302 -41.06 -0.72 84.55
CA ASP A 302 -42.40 -1.12 85.00
C ASP A 302 -43.28 -1.84 83.98
N ASP A 303 -42.77 -2.07 82.76
CA ASP A 303 -43.42 -2.97 81.80
C ASP A 303 -43.64 -4.37 82.39
N ASP A 304 -44.86 -4.88 82.28
CA ASP A 304 -45.16 -6.28 82.55
C ASP A 304 -44.80 -7.18 81.34
N PRO A 305 -44.59 -8.50 81.55
CA PRO A 305 -44.23 -9.43 80.47
C PRO A 305 -45.22 -9.48 79.31
N GLU A 306 -46.53 -9.30 79.57
CA GLU A 306 -47.59 -9.39 78.57
C GLU A 306 -47.55 -8.14 77.69
N SER A 307 -47.40 -6.95 78.27
CA SER A 307 -47.15 -5.69 77.56
C SER A 307 -45.90 -5.74 76.66
N ILE A 308 -44.79 -6.34 77.12
CA ILE A 308 -43.58 -6.49 76.30
C ILE A 308 -43.86 -7.38 75.09
N VAL A 309 -44.40 -8.58 75.30
CA VAL A 309 -44.54 -9.60 74.25
C VAL A 309 -45.72 -9.31 73.31
N GLU A 310 -46.82 -8.74 73.79
CA GLU A 310 -48.03 -8.55 73.00
C GLU A 310 -48.19 -7.12 72.47
N ARG A 311 -47.78 -6.10 73.23
CA ARG A 311 -47.97 -4.68 72.85
C ARG A 311 -46.73 -4.06 72.21
N LYS A 312 -45.54 -4.26 72.78
CA LYS A 312 -44.28 -3.68 72.25
C LYS A 312 -43.67 -4.54 71.14
N PHE A 313 -43.57 -5.86 71.32
CA PHE A 313 -42.93 -6.79 70.36
C PHE A 313 -43.89 -7.82 69.75
N GLY A 314 -45.21 -7.56 69.84
CA GLY A 314 -46.25 -8.47 69.35
C GLY A 314 -46.45 -8.48 67.84
N SER A 315 -47.59 -9.02 67.41
CA SER A 315 -47.94 -9.19 65.99
C SER A 315 -47.84 -7.91 65.18
N ILE A 316 -48.18 -6.75 65.75
CA ILE A 316 -48.10 -5.45 65.06
C ILE A 316 -46.65 -5.03 64.79
N PHE A 317 -45.74 -5.15 65.78
CA PHE A 317 -44.32 -4.85 65.58
C PHE A 317 -43.68 -5.80 64.58
N ARG A 318 -44.00 -7.10 64.69
CA ARG A 318 -43.56 -8.13 63.77
C ARG A 318 -44.01 -7.83 62.34
N ALA A 319 -45.32 -7.66 62.11
CA ALA A 319 -45.86 -7.37 60.79
C ALA A 319 -45.33 -6.06 60.21
N ARG A 320 -45.16 -5.00 61.01
CA ARG A 320 -44.55 -3.74 60.57
C ARG A 320 -43.09 -3.92 60.15
N THR A 321 -42.31 -4.72 60.88
CA THR A 321 -40.89 -4.95 60.59
C THR A 321 -40.71 -5.88 59.38
N GLU A 322 -41.51 -6.95 59.28
CA GLU A 322 -41.57 -7.83 58.10
C GLU A 322 -42.00 -7.04 56.85
N ALA A 323 -43.00 -6.15 56.97
CA ALA A 323 -43.42 -5.29 55.87
C ALA A 323 -42.33 -4.29 55.46
N LEU A 324 -41.66 -3.63 56.41
CA LEU A 324 -40.57 -2.68 56.10
C LEU A 324 -39.38 -3.35 55.41
N LEU A 325 -38.96 -4.52 55.89
CA LEU A 325 -37.92 -5.32 55.23
C LEU A 325 -38.37 -5.73 53.83
N GLY A 326 -39.57 -6.30 53.70
CA GLY A 326 -40.12 -6.71 52.40
C GLY A 326 -40.26 -5.57 51.40
N THR A 327 -40.68 -4.37 51.83
CA THR A 327 -40.74 -3.19 50.95
C THR A 327 -39.36 -2.70 50.51
N PHE A 328 -38.35 -2.77 51.38
CA PHE A 328 -36.98 -2.41 51.01
C PHE A 328 -36.39 -3.43 50.03
N GLU A 329 -36.59 -4.72 50.28
CA GLU A 329 -36.14 -5.79 49.39
C GLU A 329 -36.84 -5.71 48.02
N ASP A 330 -38.15 -5.48 47.96
CA ASP A 330 -38.90 -5.23 46.73
C ASP A 330 -38.43 -3.95 46.01
N GLU A 331 -38.11 -2.87 46.74
CA GLU A 331 -37.60 -1.63 46.15
C GLU A 331 -36.21 -1.83 45.52
N VAL A 332 -35.31 -2.49 46.24
CA VAL A 332 -33.99 -2.83 45.74
C VAL A 332 -34.10 -3.76 44.53
N GLU A 333 -34.85 -4.86 44.62
CA GLU A 333 -34.97 -5.83 43.52
C GLU A 333 -35.65 -5.27 42.27
N ARG A 334 -36.74 -4.49 42.40
CA ARG A 334 -37.55 -4.04 41.25
C ARG A 334 -37.16 -2.68 40.68
N PHE A 335 -36.57 -1.79 41.46
CA PHE A 335 -36.28 -0.43 41.00
C PHE A 335 -34.81 -0.07 41.02
N GLN A 336 -34.07 -0.45 42.07
CA GLN A 336 -32.66 -0.06 42.16
C GLN A 336 -31.78 -1.01 41.33
N MET A 337 -31.95 -2.33 41.43
CA MET A 337 -31.21 -3.31 40.63
C MET A 337 -31.45 -3.14 39.12
N ASP A 338 -32.66 -2.78 38.69
CA ASP A 338 -32.97 -2.48 37.29
C ASP A 338 -32.24 -1.22 36.78
N LYS A 339 -32.23 -0.13 37.56
CA LYS A 339 -31.45 1.08 37.23
C LYS A 339 -29.94 0.79 37.19
N LEU A 340 -29.44 0.02 38.14
CA LEU A 340 -28.03 -0.38 38.23
C LEU A 340 -27.62 -1.26 37.04
N SER A 341 -28.47 -2.20 36.66
CA SER A 341 -28.31 -3.04 35.47
C SER A 341 -28.30 -2.20 34.19
N ALA A 342 -29.24 -1.26 34.03
CA ALA A 342 -29.30 -0.36 32.88
C ALA A 342 -28.08 0.57 32.77
N ALA A 343 -27.59 1.11 33.90
CA ALA A 343 -26.37 1.92 33.92
C ALA A 343 -25.13 1.10 33.56
N LEU A 344 -25.03 -0.13 34.07
CA LEU A 344 -23.95 -1.06 33.72
C LEU A 344 -24.00 -1.49 32.25
N GLU A 345 -25.19 -1.73 31.69
CA GLU A 345 -25.41 -2.06 30.27
C GLU A 345 -24.97 -0.92 29.34
N GLN A 346 -25.24 0.34 29.70
CA GLN A 346 -24.78 1.51 28.94
C GLN A 346 -23.25 1.65 29.00
N ARG A 347 -22.66 1.55 30.19
CA ARG A 347 -21.19 1.62 30.37
C ARG A 347 -20.46 0.46 29.71
N GLY A 348 -21.01 -0.75 29.77
CA GLY A 348 -20.47 -1.93 29.10
C GLY A 348 -20.35 -1.74 27.59
N LYS A 349 -21.38 -1.15 26.95
CA LYS A 349 -21.35 -0.78 25.52
C LYS A 349 -20.28 0.26 25.22
N ALA A 350 -20.27 1.39 25.93
CA ALA A 350 -19.29 2.45 25.72
C ALA A 350 -17.85 1.98 25.95
N CYS A 351 -17.61 1.15 26.98
CA CYS A 351 -16.31 0.57 27.25
C CYS A 351 -15.88 -0.40 26.13
N MET A 352 -16.80 -1.24 25.63
CA MET A 352 -16.54 -2.15 24.52
C MET A 352 -16.15 -1.39 23.24
N GLU A 353 -16.92 -0.37 22.86
CA GLU A 353 -16.68 0.45 21.67
C GLU A 353 -15.32 1.16 21.75
N ARG A 354 -15.01 1.80 22.89
CA ARG A 354 -13.71 2.45 23.14
C ARG A 354 -12.54 1.45 23.02
N VAL A 355 -12.63 0.28 23.64
CA VAL A 355 -11.54 -0.72 23.64
C VAL A 355 -11.28 -1.26 22.22
N LEU A 356 -12.32 -1.46 21.41
CA LEU A 356 -12.18 -1.88 20.01
C LEU A 356 -11.58 -0.76 19.12
N ALA A 357 -11.92 0.50 19.41
CA ALA A 357 -11.33 1.66 18.74
C ALA A 357 -9.83 1.83 19.11
N GLU A 358 -9.49 1.76 20.40
CA GLU A 358 -8.10 1.82 20.91
C GLU A 358 -7.23 0.71 20.26
N LEU A 359 -7.75 -0.51 20.15
CA LEU A 359 -7.08 -1.62 19.44
C LEU A 359 -6.84 -1.28 17.96
N SER A 360 -7.88 -0.83 17.25
CA SER A 360 -7.81 -0.56 15.80
C SER A 360 -6.81 0.57 15.48
N GLU A 361 -6.79 1.62 16.31
CA GLU A 361 -5.83 2.72 16.23
C GLU A 361 -4.39 2.23 16.45
N ARG A 362 -4.16 1.41 17.47
CA ARG A 362 -2.82 0.86 17.76
C ARG A 362 -2.32 -0.09 16.67
N VAL A 363 -3.19 -0.92 16.10
CA VAL A 363 -2.81 -1.77 14.96
C VAL A 363 -2.42 -0.92 13.76
N ALA A 364 -3.16 0.14 13.44
CA ALA A 364 -2.80 1.07 12.37
C ALA A 364 -1.45 1.75 12.62
N GLN A 365 -1.17 2.20 13.86
CA GLN A 365 0.13 2.77 14.26
C GLN A 365 1.28 1.76 14.09
N LEU A 366 1.08 0.49 14.46
CA LEU A 366 2.09 -0.56 14.28
C LEU A 366 2.36 -0.87 12.80
N VAL A 367 1.33 -0.85 11.94
CA VAL A 367 1.48 -1.04 10.49
C VAL A 367 2.24 0.14 9.86
N ALA A 368 1.92 1.38 10.25
CA ALA A 368 2.54 2.59 9.72
C ALA A 368 3.99 2.84 10.20
N ALA A 369 4.47 2.09 11.21
CA ALA A 369 5.78 2.30 11.83
C ALA A 369 7.01 1.95 10.95
N GLY A 370 6.81 1.44 9.73
CA GLY A 370 7.87 1.12 8.76
C GLY A 370 7.52 -0.05 7.83
N PRO A 371 8.43 -0.47 6.92
CA PRO A 371 8.15 -1.46 5.87
C PRO A 371 7.71 -2.82 6.43
N THR A 372 8.31 -3.26 7.54
CA THR A 372 7.95 -4.50 8.24
C THR A 372 6.87 -4.30 9.31
N GLY A 373 6.20 -3.14 9.35
CA GLY A 373 5.22 -2.78 10.37
C GLY A 373 4.04 -3.77 10.43
N HIS A 374 3.51 -4.16 9.28
CA HIS A 374 2.46 -5.17 9.16
C HIS A 374 2.88 -6.55 9.73
N ALA A 375 4.13 -6.96 9.53
CA ALA A 375 4.66 -8.21 10.09
C ALA A 375 4.87 -8.11 11.61
N ARG A 376 5.30 -6.95 12.13
CA ARG A 376 5.39 -6.67 13.57
C ARG A 376 4.00 -6.66 14.23
N ALA A 377 3.02 -6.02 13.60
CA ALA A 377 1.63 -6.00 14.05
C ALA A 377 1.04 -7.43 14.14
N LEU A 378 1.31 -8.28 13.16
CA LEU A 378 0.87 -9.68 13.16
C LEU A 378 1.45 -10.48 14.34
N LEU A 379 2.73 -10.28 14.68
CA LEU A 379 3.33 -10.92 15.86
C LEU A 379 2.74 -10.39 17.17
N ALA A 380 2.58 -9.07 17.30
CA ALA A 380 1.98 -8.44 18.49
C ALA A 380 0.53 -8.89 18.70
N LEU A 381 -0.28 -8.98 17.63
CA LEU A 381 -1.67 -9.45 17.70
C LEU A 381 -1.77 -10.93 18.08
N ARG A 382 -0.82 -11.77 17.66
CA ARG A 382 -0.79 -13.19 18.06
C ARG A 382 -0.50 -13.37 19.55
N ASP A 383 0.41 -12.59 20.13
CA ASP A 383 0.65 -12.58 21.59
C ASP A 383 -0.54 -11.97 22.35
N ALA A 384 -1.09 -10.86 21.83
CA ALA A 384 -2.31 -10.24 22.36
C ALA A 384 -3.50 -11.21 22.39
N ARG A 385 -3.71 -12.02 21.35
CA ARG A 385 -4.74 -13.07 21.33
C ARG A 385 -4.57 -14.05 22.49
N THR A 386 -3.34 -14.50 22.75
CA THR A 386 -3.02 -15.40 23.87
C THR A 386 -3.29 -14.75 25.22
N ARG A 387 -2.90 -13.47 25.42
CA ARG A 387 -3.20 -12.71 26.65
C ARG A 387 -4.69 -12.52 26.88
N ALA A 388 -5.40 -12.04 25.86
CA ALA A 388 -6.85 -11.84 25.89
C ALA A 388 -7.58 -13.14 26.19
N ARG A 389 -7.11 -14.27 25.64
CA ARG A 389 -7.63 -15.60 25.94
C ARG A 389 -7.38 -16.02 27.38
N GLY A 390 -6.18 -15.82 27.92
CA GLY A 390 -5.87 -16.07 29.33
C GLY A 390 -6.79 -15.30 30.28
N HIS A 391 -6.94 -13.98 30.07
CA HIS A 391 -7.86 -13.16 30.85
C HIS A 391 -9.33 -13.58 30.68
N TYR A 392 -9.74 -13.98 29.47
CA TYR A 392 -11.08 -14.51 29.22
C TYR A 392 -11.32 -15.80 30.01
N ASP A 393 -10.40 -16.76 29.97
CA ASP A 393 -10.52 -18.03 30.68
C ASP A 393 -10.42 -17.88 32.21
N ASP A 394 -9.74 -16.83 32.73
CA ASP A 394 -9.79 -16.42 34.14
C ASP A 394 -11.16 -15.84 34.54
N VAL A 395 -11.77 -15.03 33.68
CA VAL A 395 -13.08 -14.43 33.94
C VAL A 395 -14.21 -15.46 33.80
N VAL A 396 -14.13 -16.36 32.81
CA VAL A 396 -15.07 -17.48 32.66
C VAL A 396 -15.10 -18.33 33.93
N ARG A 397 -13.95 -18.72 34.48
CA ARG A 397 -13.89 -19.46 35.76
C ARG A 397 -14.53 -18.72 36.92
N ALA A 398 -14.41 -17.39 36.99
CA ALA A 398 -15.05 -16.57 38.01
C ALA A 398 -16.57 -16.39 37.80
N VAL A 399 -17.07 -16.53 36.57
CA VAL A 399 -18.50 -16.52 36.23
C VAL A 399 -19.14 -17.90 36.44
N GLU A 400 -18.42 -18.99 36.15
CA GLU A 400 -18.91 -20.37 36.29
C GLU A 400 -18.98 -20.85 37.76
N ALA A 401 -18.11 -20.32 38.62
CA ALA A 401 -18.11 -20.57 40.07
C ALA A 401 -18.42 -19.29 40.87
N PRO A 402 -19.63 -18.72 40.74
CA PRO A 402 -19.92 -17.41 41.31
C PRO A 402 -20.16 -17.51 42.83
N GLU A 403 -19.59 -16.60 43.62
CA GLU A 403 -19.78 -16.53 45.08
C GLU A 403 -21.16 -15.97 45.51
N LEU A 404 -22.20 -16.33 44.75
CA LEU A 404 -23.59 -15.97 45.00
C LEU A 404 -24.15 -16.88 46.11
N SER A 405 -23.96 -16.46 47.36
CA SER A 405 -24.64 -17.09 48.49
C SER A 405 -26.16 -16.97 48.34
N GLU A 406 -26.88 -17.98 48.83
CA GLU A 406 -28.33 -17.89 49.02
C GLU A 406 -28.70 -16.61 49.79
N ARG A 407 -29.89 -16.07 49.51
CA ARG A 407 -30.37 -14.84 50.15
C ARG A 407 -30.41 -15.05 51.67
N PRO A 408 -29.78 -14.18 52.48
CA PRO A 408 -29.73 -14.35 53.92
C PRO A 408 -31.14 -14.33 54.51
N THR A 409 -31.43 -15.21 55.46
CA THR A 409 -32.76 -15.30 56.09
C THR A 409 -32.88 -14.29 57.24
N SER A 410 -34.05 -13.66 57.37
CA SER A 410 -34.26 -12.63 58.39
C SER A 410 -34.13 -13.19 59.82
N PRO A 411 -33.28 -12.60 60.69
CA PRO A 411 -33.11 -13.07 62.07
C PRO A 411 -34.30 -12.72 62.98
N LEU A 412 -35.27 -11.96 62.48
CA LEU A 412 -36.39 -11.40 63.25
C LEU A 412 -37.17 -12.46 64.04
N SER A 413 -37.54 -13.58 63.41
CA SER A 413 -38.36 -14.62 64.04
C SER A 413 -37.64 -15.31 65.21
N ALA A 414 -36.37 -15.69 65.01
CA ALA A 414 -35.54 -16.32 66.03
C ALA A 414 -35.23 -15.37 67.19
N LYS A 415 -34.91 -14.10 66.89
CA LYS A 415 -34.61 -13.09 67.92
C LYS A 415 -35.86 -12.66 68.71
N LEU A 416 -37.02 -12.54 68.07
CA LEU A 416 -38.30 -12.32 68.77
C LEU A 416 -38.67 -13.50 69.68
N ALA A 417 -38.41 -14.74 69.28
CA ALA A 417 -38.64 -15.91 70.12
C ALA A 417 -37.77 -15.88 71.40
N ALA A 418 -36.47 -15.57 71.26
CA ALA A 418 -35.55 -15.41 72.39
C ALA A 418 -35.96 -14.24 73.33
N LEU A 419 -36.40 -13.12 72.76
CA LEU A 419 -36.93 -11.98 73.53
C LEU A 419 -38.22 -12.37 74.29
N ALA A 420 -39.11 -13.13 73.67
CA ALA A 420 -40.34 -13.61 74.29
C ALA A 420 -40.07 -14.61 75.44
N GLU A 421 -39.06 -15.47 75.30
CA GLU A 421 -38.61 -16.36 76.38
C GLU A 421 -38.06 -15.56 77.57
N ALA A 422 -37.12 -14.63 77.33
CA ALA A 422 -36.57 -13.77 78.35
C ALA A 422 -37.66 -12.95 79.07
N ALA A 423 -38.62 -12.40 78.31
CA ALA A 423 -39.74 -11.64 78.85
C ALA A 423 -40.69 -12.50 79.70
N ARG A 424 -41.05 -13.72 79.26
CA ARG A 424 -41.89 -14.66 80.02
C ARG A 424 -41.28 -15.05 81.37
N LEU A 425 -39.94 -15.15 81.42
CA LEU A 425 -39.19 -15.45 82.64
C LEU A 425 -38.98 -14.23 83.56
N ARG A 426 -39.40 -13.02 83.15
CA ARG A 426 -39.34 -11.82 83.99
C ARG A 426 -40.41 -11.86 85.09
N PRO A 427 -40.05 -11.79 86.39
CA PRO A 427 -41.01 -11.92 87.48
C PRO A 427 -41.95 -10.71 87.55
N ARG A 428 -43.26 -10.96 87.68
CA ARG A 428 -44.32 -9.92 87.61
C ARG A 428 -44.30 -8.99 88.84
N PRO A 429 -44.37 -7.66 88.69
CA PRO A 429 -44.33 -6.71 89.80
C PRO A 429 -45.37 -6.99 90.89
N LEU A 430 -46.61 -7.30 90.53
CA LEU A 430 -47.69 -7.56 91.48
C LEU A 430 -47.48 -8.89 92.24
N ARG A 431 -47.10 -9.96 91.54
CA ARG A 431 -46.78 -11.25 92.20
C ARG A 431 -45.58 -11.12 93.13
N MET A 432 -44.57 -10.34 92.75
CA MET A 432 -43.42 -10.04 93.61
C MET A 432 -43.80 -9.23 94.86
N LYS A 433 -44.70 -8.25 94.74
CA LYS A 433 -45.20 -7.50 95.91
C LYS A 433 -45.98 -8.42 96.87
N VAL A 434 -46.87 -9.27 96.34
CA VAL A 434 -47.67 -10.21 97.16
C VAL A 434 -46.82 -11.31 97.79
N LEU A 435 -45.99 -12.01 97.01
CA LEU A 435 -45.09 -13.04 97.52
C LEU A 435 -43.99 -12.44 98.42
N GLY A 436 -43.53 -11.22 98.14
CA GLY A 436 -42.58 -10.50 98.99
C GLY A 436 -43.18 -10.04 100.31
N ALA A 437 -44.44 -9.60 100.32
CA ALA A 437 -45.18 -9.33 101.55
C ALA A 437 -45.36 -10.63 102.35
N ALA A 438 -45.86 -11.71 101.73
CA ALA A 438 -46.04 -13.00 102.39
C ALA A 438 -44.70 -13.57 102.93
N ALA A 439 -43.64 -13.57 102.13
CA ALA A 439 -42.32 -14.04 102.54
C ALA A 439 -41.67 -13.15 103.61
N SER A 440 -41.89 -11.83 103.58
CA SER A 440 -41.38 -10.94 104.62
C SER A 440 -42.17 -11.07 105.93
N VAL A 441 -43.48 -11.34 105.89
CA VAL A 441 -44.30 -11.69 107.07
C VAL A 441 -43.87 -13.04 107.65
N VAL A 442 -43.76 -14.10 106.84
CA VAL A 442 -43.28 -15.41 107.30
C VAL A 442 -41.86 -15.30 107.87
N SER A 443 -40.97 -14.57 107.20
CA SER A 443 -39.61 -14.33 107.70
C SER A 443 -39.59 -13.47 108.96
N ALA A 444 -40.51 -12.50 109.13
CA ALA A 444 -40.63 -11.71 110.35
C ALA A 444 -41.12 -12.57 111.52
N ILE A 445 -42.05 -13.52 111.27
CA ILE A 445 -42.52 -14.49 112.25
C ILE A 445 -41.39 -15.44 112.65
N VAL A 446 -40.62 -15.96 111.68
CA VAL A 446 -39.51 -16.89 111.93
C VAL A 446 -38.34 -16.17 112.64
N ILE A 447 -37.94 -14.99 112.18
CA ILE A 447 -36.88 -14.19 112.83
C ILE A 447 -37.33 -13.71 114.21
N GLY A 448 -38.56 -13.20 114.36
CA GLY A 448 -39.13 -12.83 115.66
C GLY A 448 -39.22 -14.01 116.62
N GLY A 449 -39.63 -15.19 116.13
CA GLY A 449 -39.65 -16.44 116.90
C GLY A 449 -38.26 -16.92 117.30
N MET A 450 -37.25 -16.80 116.43
CA MET A 450 -35.85 -17.06 116.77
C MET A 450 -35.31 -16.06 117.79
N ILE A 451 -35.65 -14.77 117.69
CA ILE A 451 -35.28 -13.73 118.66
C ILE A 451 -35.93 -14.03 120.03
N VAL A 452 -37.22 -14.35 120.09
CA VAL A 452 -37.90 -14.75 121.33
C VAL A 452 -37.26 -16.02 121.91
N THR A 453 -36.98 -17.03 121.09
CA THR A 453 -36.38 -18.29 121.53
C THR A 453 -34.97 -18.07 122.07
N ALA A 454 -34.13 -17.32 121.36
CA ALA A 454 -32.78 -16.96 121.81
C ALA A 454 -32.81 -16.13 123.09
N LEU A 455 -33.64 -15.08 123.16
CA LEU A 455 -33.80 -14.27 124.37
C LEU A 455 -34.31 -15.09 125.55
N ARG A 456 -35.24 -16.04 125.35
CA ARG A 456 -35.69 -16.97 126.41
C ARG A 456 -34.55 -17.88 126.88
N ILE A 457 -33.77 -18.45 125.97
CA ILE A 457 -32.60 -19.30 126.29
C ILE A 457 -31.54 -18.52 127.07
N PHE A 458 -31.28 -17.26 126.70
CA PHE A 458 -30.24 -16.43 127.35
C PHE A 458 -30.71 -15.71 128.63
N ALA A 459 -32.02 -15.49 128.83
CA ALA A 459 -32.55 -14.72 129.96
C ALA A 459 -33.19 -15.55 131.09
N LEU A 460 -33.46 -16.86 130.87
CA LEU A 460 -34.03 -17.75 131.90
C LEU A 460 -32.96 -18.72 132.41
N PRO A 461 -32.50 -18.60 133.68
CA PRO A 461 -31.36 -19.39 134.17
C PRO A 461 -31.55 -20.92 134.19
N TYR A 462 -32.79 -21.40 134.31
CA TYR A 462 -33.15 -22.83 134.33
C TYR A 462 -34.61 -23.00 133.91
N GLN A 463 -34.92 -23.83 132.91
CA GLN A 463 -36.28 -24.40 132.76
C GLN A 463 -36.28 -25.84 132.20
N PRO A 464 -37.23 -26.68 132.65
CA PRO A 464 -37.43 -28.04 132.16
C PRO A 464 -38.13 -28.08 130.78
N PHE A 465 -38.02 -29.22 130.10
CA PHE A 465 -38.16 -29.39 128.65
C PHE A 465 -39.58 -29.18 128.05
N PHE A 466 -40.63 -28.97 128.86
CA PHE A 466 -42.02 -28.81 128.37
C PHE A 466 -42.88 -27.87 129.26
N ALA A 467 -42.92 -26.57 128.94
CA ALA A 467 -43.89 -25.62 129.51
C ALA A 467 -44.18 -24.43 128.57
N PRO A 468 -45.12 -24.54 127.60
CA PRO A 468 -45.38 -23.47 126.63
C PRO A 468 -46.08 -22.20 127.17
N LEU A 469 -46.46 -22.16 128.45
CA LEU A 469 -47.39 -21.18 129.04
C LEU A 469 -46.90 -20.57 130.37
N LEU A 470 -45.60 -20.30 130.51
CA LEU A 470 -45.07 -19.53 131.65
C LEU A 470 -45.05 -18.02 131.36
N GLU A 471 -45.49 -17.24 132.33
CA GLU A 471 -45.57 -15.78 132.26
C GLU A 471 -44.18 -15.14 132.11
N VAL A 472 -44.10 -14.09 131.28
CA VAL A 472 -42.83 -13.39 131.03
C VAL A 472 -42.49 -12.51 132.25
N PRO A 473 -41.24 -12.54 132.77
CA PRO A 473 -40.88 -11.77 133.95
C PRO A 473 -41.04 -10.25 133.74
N ASN A 474 -41.67 -9.60 134.71
CA ASN A 474 -41.88 -8.14 134.74
C ASN A 474 -40.56 -7.39 134.95
N GLY A 475 -39.93 -6.99 133.83
CA GLY A 475 -38.74 -6.14 133.81
C GLY A 475 -38.60 -5.42 132.46
N PRO A 476 -37.64 -4.49 132.32
CA PRO A 476 -37.49 -3.69 131.10
C PRO A 476 -37.22 -4.53 129.83
N LEU A 477 -36.63 -5.71 129.98
CA LEU A 477 -36.44 -6.68 128.90
C LEU A 477 -37.70 -7.49 128.55
N GLY A 478 -38.69 -7.56 129.44
CA GLY A 478 -39.96 -8.27 129.19
C GLY A 478 -40.75 -7.63 128.03
N ILE A 479 -40.65 -6.31 127.88
CA ILE A 479 -41.21 -5.56 126.75
C ILE A 479 -40.61 -6.03 125.41
N ALA A 480 -39.35 -6.48 125.39
CA ALA A 480 -38.68 -7.03 124.21
C ALA A 480 -38.94 -8.54 123.99
N LEU A 481 -39.74 -9.19 124.86
CA LEU A 481 -40.08 -10.62 124.80
C LEU A 481 -41.57 -10.89 124.51
N VAL A 482 -42.43 -9.91 124.76
CA VAL A 482 -43.89 -9.98 124.55
C VAL A 482 -44.25 -9.38 123.17
N PRO A 483 -45.24 -9.94 122.43
CA PRO A 483 -45.74 -9.31 121.20
C PRO A 483 -46.20 -7.87 121.47
N PRO A 484 -45.90 -6.89 120.60
CA PRO A 484 -45.47 -7.06 119.19
C PRO A 484 -43.96 -6.91 118.92
N ILE A 485 -43.13 -6.52 119.89
CA ILE A 485 -41.78 -5.98 119.63
C ILE A 485 -40.81 -6.95 118.91
N PRO A 486 -40.71 -8.25 119.26
CA PRO A 486 -39.89 -9.20 118.50
C PRO A 486 -40.28 -9.31 117.03
N PHE A 487 -41.57 -9.21 116.72
CA PHE A 487 -42.09 -9.26 115.36
C PHE A 487 -41.85 -7.96 114.60
N LEU A 488 -41.85 -6.81 115.26
CA LEU A 488 -41.44 -5.52 114.68
C LEU A 488 -39.95 -5.53 114.31
N LEU A 489 -39.07 -6.06 115.17
CA LEU A 489 -37.65 -6.25 114.87
C LEU A 489 -37.44 -7.26 113.74
N GLY A 490 -38.15 -8.39 113.77
CA GLY A 490 -38.16 -9.37 112.69
C GLY A 490 -38.58 -8.77 111.34
N ALA A 491 -39.60 -7.92 111.33
CA ALA A 491 -40.07 -7.20 110.14
C ALA A 491 -39.08 -6.14 109.65
N ALA A 492 -38.45 -5.39 110.57
CA ALA A 492 -37.44 -4.38 110.25
C ALA A 492 -36.22 -4.98 109.51
N VAL A 493 -35.88 -6.24 109.79
CA VAL A 493 -34.81 -6.98 109.07
C VAL A 493 -35.35 -7.70 107.83
N SER A 494 -36.52 -8.35 107.92
CA SER A 494 -37.03 -9.19 106.84
C SER A 494 -37.52 -8.38 105.63
N VAL A 495 -38.19 -7.24 105.85
CA VAL A 495 -38.81 -6.45 104.78
C VAL A 495 -37.74 -5.84 103.85
N PRO A 496 -36.70 -5.13 104.33
CA PRO A 496 -35.65 -4.59 103.45
C PRO A 496 -34.86 -5.69 102.73
N SER A 497 -34.52 -6.78 103.44
CA SER A 497 -33.76 -7.91 102.87
C SER A 497 -34.54 -8.63 101.77
N THR A 498 -35.84 -8.89 102.00
CA THR A 498 -36.72 -9.53 101.01
C THR A 498 -36.93 -8.61 99.81
N ASN A 499 -37.21 -7.33 100.03
CA ASN A 499 -37.37 -6.33 98.97
C ASN A 499 -36.08 -6.19 98.12
N TYR A 500 -34.90 -6.17 98.74
CA TYR A 500 -33.63 -6.09 98.03
C TYR A 500 -33.33 -7.35 97.20
N ARG A 501 -33.57 -8.55 97.75
CA ARG A 501 -33.41 -9.83 97.01
C ARG A 501 -34.35 -9.89 95.81
N LEU A 502 -35.62 -9.50 96.00
CA LEU A 502 -36.61 -9.40 94.94
C LEU A 502 -36.22 -8.38 93.88
N TRP A 503 -35.81 -7.17 94.26
CA TRP A 503 -35.29 -6.16 93.35
C TRP A 503 -34.09 -6.68 92.54
N LYS A 504 -33.11 -7.34 93.19
CA LYS A 504 -31.94 -7.92 92.54
C LYS A 504 -32.32 -9.02 91.54
N HIS A 505 -33.31 -9.84 91.86
CA HIS A 505 -33.85 -10.86 90.96
C HIS A 505 -34.56 -10.23 89.75
N ARG A 506 -35.48 -9.27 89.94
CA ARG A 506 -36.13 -8.53 88.83
C ARG A 506 -35.13 -7.74 87.99
N LYS A 507 -34.07 -7.17 88.60
CA LYS A 507 -33.00 -6.46 87.87
C LYS A 507 -32.23 -7.41 86.96
N ARG A 508 -31.86 -8.61 87.41
CA ARG A 508 -31.22 -9.62 86.57
C ARG A 508 -32.07 -9.98 85.36
N HIS A 509 -33.35 -10.30 85.56
CA HIS A 509 -34.24 -10.64 84.44
C HIS A 509 -34.52 -9.44 83.54
N HIS A 510 -34.72 -8.22 84.07
CA HIS A 510 -34.89 -7.02 83.26
C HIS A 510 -33.67 -6.75 82.37
N ASN A 511 -32.46 -6.82 82.93
CA ASN A 511 -31.21 -6.69 82.16
C ASN A 511 -31.13 -7.74 81.04
N TRP A 512 -31.59 -8.97 81.28
CA TRP A 512 -31.61 -10.01 80.24
C TRP A 512 -32.62 -9.72 79.12
N VAL A 513 -33.83 -9.22 79.42
CA VAL A 513 -34.78 -8.82 78.35
C VAL A 513 -34.27 -7.61 77.57
N VAL A 514 -33.63 -6.64 78.25
CA VAL A 514 -33.00 -5.48 77.58
C VAL A 514 -31.87 -5.95 76.67
N GLN A 515 -31.00 -6.86 77.14
CA GLN A 515 -29.96 -7.47 76.31
C GLN A 515 -30.56 -8.20 75.10
N ALA A 516 -31.63 -8.99 75.26
CA ALA A 516 -32.29 -9.66 74.14
C ALA A 516 -32.92 -8.67 73.13
N ARG A 517 -33.34 -7.49 73.57
CA ARG A 517 -33.80 -6.39 72.71
C ARG A 517 -32.65 -5.72 71.96
N ASP A 518 -31.51 -5.53 72.62
CA ASP A 518 -30.33 -4.93 71.99
C ASP A 518 -29.68 -5.91 70.99
N ASP A 519 -29.65 -7.21 71.33
CA ASP A 519 -29.28 -8.31 70.42
C ASP A 519 -30.20 -8.41 69.20
N LEU A 520 -31.50 -8.12 69.35
CA LEU A 520 -32.47 -8.02 68.25
C LEU A 520 -32.17 -6.80 67.38
N ALA A 521 -31.96 -5.63 67.98
CA ALA A 521 -31.65 -4.39 67.25
C ALA A 521 -30.35 -4.53 66.44
N GLN A 522 -29.28 -5.03 67.06
CA GLN A 522 -28.00 -5.25 66.39
C GLN A 522 -28.09 -6.32 65.30
N ALA A 523 -28.85 -7.40 65.51
CA ALA A 523 -29.03 -8.43 64.49
C ALA A 523 -29.80 -7.92 63.26
N LEU A 524 -30.84 -7.10 63.46
CA LEU A 524 -31.57 -6.47 62.36
C LEU A 524 -30.70 -5.43 61.62
N GLU A 525 -29.90 -4.64 62.35
CA GLU A 525 -28.98 -3.69 61.73
C GLU A 525 -27.92 -4.37 60.88
N ARG A 526 -27.25 -5.42 61.40
CA ARG A 526 -26.28 -6.23 60.64
C ARG A 526 -26.91 -6.89 59.42
N HIS A 527 -28.08 -7.50 59.59
CA HIS A 527 -28.76 -8.18 58.48
C HIS A 527 -29.03 -7.26 57.30
N VAL A 528 -29.45 -6.02 57.57
CA VAL A 528 -29.71 -5.02 56.52
C VAL A 528 -28.41 -4.42 55.98
N ARG A 529 -27.44 -4.05 56.84
CA ARG A 529 -26.23 -3.31 56.44
C ARG A 529 -25.07 -4.17 55.92
N GLU A 530 -24.96 -5.41 56.39
CA GLU A 530 -23.85 -6.31 56.10
C GLU A 530 -24.32 -7.45 55.18
N ASP A 531 -25.31 -8.24 55.62
CA ASP A 531 -25.73 -9.46 54.90
C ASP A 531 -26.43 -9.16 53.55
N LEU A 532 -27.51 -8.36 53.58
CA LEU A 532 -28.27 -8.02 52.38
C LEU A 532 -27.46 -7.16 51.41
N MET A 533 -26.73 -6.16 51.92
CA MET A 533 -25.82 -5.33 51.12
C MET A 533 -24.77 -6.16 50.40
N SER A 534 -24.04 -7.04 51.11
CA SER A 534 -23.02 -7.90 50.50
C SER A 534 -23.61 -8.84 49.44
N HIS A 535 -24.84 -9.34 49.64
CA HIS A 535 -25.54 -10.13 48.63
C HIS A 535 -25.80 -9.34 47.33
N TYR A 536 -26.30 -8.11 47.42
CA TYR A 536 -26.54 -7.27 46.23
C TYR A 536 -25.22 -6.79 45.57
N GLU A 537 -24.19 -6.48 46.35
CA GLU A 537 -22.85 -6.13 45.84
C GLU A 537 -22.20 -7.29 45.06
N ARG A 538 -22.31 -8.53 45.55
CA ARG A 538 -21.83 -9.72 44.84
C ARG A 538 -22.60 -9.95 43.55
N ARG A 539 -23.93 -9.75 43.55
CA ARG A 539 -24.74 -9.80 42.32
C ARG A 539 -24.32 -8.75 41.29
N LEU A 540 -24.01 -7.53 41.72
CA LEU A 540 -23.52 -6.47 40.83
C LEU A 540 -22.06 -6.74 40.36
N HIS A 541 -21.22 -7.34 41.20
CA HIS A 541 -19.89 -7.81 40.77
C HIS A 541 -20.00 -8.91 39.70
N HIS A 542 -20.87 -9.90 39.90
CA HIS A 542 -21.14 -10.93 38.90
C HIS A 542 -21.63 -10.34 37.57
N ALA A 543 -22.55 -9.36 37.62
CA ALA A 543 -23.01 -8.65 36.42
C ALA A 543 -21.88 -7.89 35.70
N ARG A 544 -20.92 -7.31 36.44
CA ARG A 544 -19.70 -6.71 35.87
C ARG A 544 -18.81 -7.76 35.21
N LEU A 545 -18.60 -8.91 35.83
CA LEU A 545 -17.80 -10.01 35.26
C LEU A 545 -18.38 -10.53 33.94
N LEU A 546 -19.70 -10.68 33.83
CA LEU A 546 -20.38 -11.01 32.57
C LEU A 546 -20.09 -9.97 31.46
N TRP A 547 -20.02 -8.69 31.83
CA TRP A 547 -19.65 -7.62 30.91
C TRP A 547 -18.17 -7.66 30.51
N VAL A 548 -17.25 -7.92 31.45
CA VAL A 548 -15.83 -8.14 31.15
C VAL A 548 -15.65 -9.34 30.21
N GLN A 549 -16.34 -10.45 30.47
CA GLN A 549 -16.36 -11.64 29.60
C GLN A 549 -16.82 -11.30 28.18
N ARG A 550 -17.90 -10.50 28.05
CA ARG A 550 -18.44 -10.05 26.75
C ARG A 550 -17.46 -9.14 26.00
N ILE A 551 -16.82 -8.19 26.69
CA ILE A 551 -15.81 -7.30 26.11
C ILE A 551 -14.61 -8.11 25.62
N LEU A 552 -14.05 -9.00 26.46
CA LEU A 552 -12.91 -9.85 26.09
C LEU A 552 -13.25 -10.80 24.94
N SER A 553 -14.46 -11.40 24.92
CA SER A 553 -14.92 -12.23 23.80
C SER A 553 -14.99 -11.46 22.49
N ARG A 554 -15.48 -10.20 22.52
CA ARG A 554 -15.57 -9.36 21.31
C ARG A 554 -14.19 -8.88 20.86
N LEU A 555 -13.30 -8.56 21.82
CA LEU A 555 -11.91 -8.18 21.58
C LEU A 555 -11.13 -9.32 20.90
N ILE A 556 -11.25 -10.56 21.39
CA ILE A 556 -10.62 -11.74 20.77
C ILE A 556 -11.06 -11.88 19.31
N GLY A 557 -12.37 -11.73 19.02
CA GLY A 557 -12.88 -11.78 17.65
C GLY A 557 -12.30 -10.70 16.74
N HIS A 558 -12.16 -9.46 17.24
CA HIS A 558 -11.56 -8.34 16.50
C HIS A 558 -10.05 -8.50 16.28
N ILE A 559 -9.34 -9.11 17.23
CA ILE A 559 -7.94 -9.50 17.09
C ILE A 559 -7.80 -10.60 16.01
N GLU A 560 -8.68 -11.60 16.01
CA GLU A 560 -8.68 -12.67 15.00
C GLU A 560 -9.00 -12.15 13.59
N GLU A 561 -9.96 -11.23 13.47
CA GLU A 561 -10.25 -10.49 12.23
C GLU A 561 -9.01 -9.72 11.75
N SER A 562 -8.38 -8.93 12.62
CA SER A 562 -7.16 -8.16 12.31
C SER A 562 -5.97 -9.06 11.89
N ILE A 563 -5.81 -10.22 12.53
CA ILE A 563 -4.83 -11.24 12.14
C ILE A 563 -5.12 -11.73 10.72
N SER A 564 -6.38 -12.05 10.41
CA SER A 564 -6.76 -12.54 9.07
C SER A 564 -6.50 -11.50 7.98
N THR A 565 -6.76 -10.22 8.24
CA THR A 565 -6.44 -9.10 7.33
C THR A 565 -4.93 -8.98 7.10
N LEU A 566 -4.11 -9.06 8.14
CA LEU A 566 -2.64 -9.01 8.02
C LEU A 566 -2.06 -10.24 7.30
N GLU A 567 -2.69 -11.40 7.42
CA GLU A 567 -2.33 -12.61 6.65
C GLU A 567 -2.75 -12.49 5.17
N ALA A 568 -3.91 -11.91 4.87
CA ALA A 568 -4.33 -11.57 3.52
C ALA A 568 -3.38 -10.56 2.86
N ILE A 569 -2.93 -9.53 3.59
CA ILE A 569 -1.91 -8.57 3.15
C ILE A 569 -0.61 -9.28 2.75
N ARG A 570 -0.15 -10.28 3.52
CA ARG A 570 1.05 -11.06 3.14
C ARG A 570 0.85 -11.86 1.85
N ALA A 571 -0.38 -12.30 1.54
CA ALA A 571 -0.71 -12.93 0.27
C ALA A 571 -0.73 -11.92 -0.89
N VAL A 572 -1.29 -10.71 -0.67
CA VAL A 572 -1.27 -9.61 -1.66
C VAL A 572 0.16 -9.20 -2.00
N LEU A 573 1.04 -9.03 -0.99
CA LEU A 573 2.47 -8.73 -1.21
C LEU A 573 3.19 -9.82 -2.03
N ALA A 574 2.78 -11.09 -1.88
CA ALA A 574 3.34 -12.20 -2.65
C ALA A 574 2.80 -12.25 -4.10
N GLU A 575 1.55 -11.80 -4.34
CA GLU A 575 1.02 -11.61 -5.69
C GLU A 575 1.68 -10.42 -6.39
N ALA A 576 1.90 -9.31 -5.68
CA ALA A 576 2.58 -8.13 -6.22
C ALA A 576 4.02 -8.45 -6.69
N ASP A 577 4.79 -9.24 -5.93
CA ASP A 577 6.10 -9.76 -6.39
C ASP A 577 5.96 -10.64 -7.65
N ARG A 578 4.91 -11.47 -7.77
CA ARG A 578 4.64 -12.22 -9.01
C ARG A 578 4.37 -11.27 -10.19
N SER A 579 3.51 -10.28 -10.03
CA SER A 579 3.20 -9.30 -11.08
C SER A 579 4.44 -8.50 -11.49
N LEU A 580 5.26 -8.05 -10.55
CA LEU A 580 6.50 -7.34 -10.86
C LEU A 580 7.55 -8.21 -11.55
N ARG A 581 7.61 -9.52 -11.26
CA ARG A 581 8.44 -10.46 -12.04
C ARG A 581 7.93 -10.63 -13.47
N PHE A 582 6.62 -10.56 -13.70
CA PHE A 582 6.06 -10.55 -15.07
C PHE A 582 6.44 -9.25 -15.79
N GLU A 583 6.32 -8.08 -15.15
CA GLU A 583 6.78 -6.80 -15.71
C GLU A 583 8.30 -6.79 -15.98
N GLU A 584 9.12 -7.36 -15.10
CA GLU A 584 10.57 -7.52 -15.32
C GLU A 584 10.86 -8.46 -16.50
N ALA A 585 10.14 -9.59 -16.61
CA ALA A 585 10.27 -10.54 -17.72
C ALA A 585 9.70 -10.00 -19.05
N ASP A 586 8.71 -9.10 -19.02
CA ASP A 586 8.22 -8.37 -20.18
C ASP A 586 9.20 -7.25 -20.59
N GLY A 587 9.81 -6.56 -19.62
CA GLY A 587 10.89 -5.59 -19.86
C GLY A 587 12.13 -6.23 -20.49
N HIS A 588 12.59 -7.36 -19.94
CA HIS A 588 13.67 -8.15 -20.55
C HIS A 588 13.28 -8.66 -21.95
N ARG A 589 12.03 -9.05 -22.17
CA ARG A 589 11.52 -9.39 -23.50
C ARG A 589 11.46 -8.19 -24.44
N ALA A 590 11.11 -6.99 -23.98
CA ALA A 590 11.14 -5.78 -24.80
C ALA A 590 12.57 -5.42 -25.22
N LEU A 591 13.53 -5.45 -24.28
CA LEU A 591 14.95 -5.20 -24.56
C LEU A 591 15.55 -6.24 -25.52
N SER A 592 15.27 -7.54 -25.30
CA SER A 592 15.81 -8.63 -26.12
C SER A 592 15.08 -8.85 -27.45
N ALA A 593 13.78 -8.55 -27.53
CA ALA A 593 12.99 -8.57 -28.77
C ALA A 593 13.01 -7.22 -29.51
N GLY A 594 13.94 -6.31 -29.14
CA GLY A 594 14.19 -5.03 -29.78
C GLY A 594 14.40 -5.19 -31.28
N GLY A 595 13.31 -5.11 -32.04
CA GLY A 595 13.25 -5.44 -33.46
C GLY A 595 13.47 -6.91 -33.79
N MET A 596 12.45 -7.78 -33.63
CA MET A 596 12.28 -8.96 -34.52
C MET A 596 11.91 -8.57 -35.97
N LEU A 597 12.40 -7.42 -36.44
CA LEU A 597 12.30 -6.96 -37.82
C LEU A 597 13.73 -6.72 -38.30
N ILE A 598 14.09 -7.43 -39.37
CA ILE A 598 15.46 -7.81 -39.69
C ILE A 598 15.99 -6.87 -40.77
N SER A 599 16.24 -5.58 -40.44
CA SER A 599 16.76 -4.63 -41.44
C SER A 599 17.90 -3.71 -41.03
N SER A 600 17.94 -3.26 -39.79
CA SER A 600 18.99 -2.36 -39.35
C SER A 600 19.98 -3.20 -38.57
N ALA A 601 21.24 -3.13 -38.96
CA ALA A 601 22.32 -3.79 -38.23
C ALA A 601 22.57 -3.16 -36.83
N LEU A 602 21.76 -2.16 -36.42
CA LEU A 602 21.86 -1.40 -35.17
C LEU A 602 20.61 -1.42 -34.29
N HIS A 603 19.57 -2.19 -34.63
CA HIS A 603 18.45 -2.42 -33.71
C HIS A 603 18.63 -3.75 -32.98
N GLY A 604 19.15 -3.62 -31.77
CA GLY A 604 19.12 -4.55 -30.66
C GLY A 604 19.50 -3.71 -29.44
N ALA A 605 18.81 -3.85 -28.32
CA ALA A 605 19.02 -2.97 -27.17
C ALA A 605 20.52 -2.94 -26.80
N ILE A 606 21.08 -1.73 -26.72
CA ILE A 606 22.53 -1.54 -26.53
C ILE A 606 22.98 -2.07 -25.15
N VAL A 607 22.06 -2.02 -24.19
CA VAL A 607 22.09 -2.74 -22.92
C VAL A 607 21.69 -4.20 -23.18
N ARG A 608 22.63 -5.14 -22.99
CA ARG A 608 22.35 -6.59 -22.99
C ARG A 608 21.71 -7.00 -21.66
N PRO A 609 21.04 -8.17 -21.57
CA PRO A 609 20.48 -8.67 -20.30
C PRO A 609 21.47 -8.68 -19.13
N ASP A 610 22.75 -8.97 -19.41
CA ASP A 610 23.83 -8.99 -18.42
C ASP A 610 24.20 -7.58 -17.91
N ASP A 611 24.04 -6.56 -18.75
CA ASP A 611 24.37 -5.16 -18.41
C ASP A 611 23.26 -4.49 -17.55
N VAL A 612 22.07 -5.10 -17.47
CA VAL A 612 20.88 -4.52 -16.81
C VAL A 612 21.06 -4.40 -15.29
N ASP A 613 21.83 -5.31 -14.68
CA ASP A 613 22.13 -5.29 -13.24
C ASP A 613 23.00 -4.09 -12.86
N ASP A 614 24.06 -3.86 -13.64
CA ASP A 614 24.96 -2.72 -13.45
C ASP A 614 24.24 -1.39 -13.75
N VAL A 615 23.44 -1.32 -14.81
CA VAL A 615 22.64 -0.11 -15.13
C VAL A 615 21.60 0.18 -14.04
N TYR A 616 20.97 -0.85 -13.48
CA TYR A 616 20.06 -0.69 -12.35
C TYR A 616 20.79 -0.17 -11.11
N ALA A 617 22.01 -0.65 -10.82
CA ALA A 617 22.80 -0.20 -9.68
C ALA A 617 23.15 1.30 -9.74
N ASP A 618 23.38 1.85 -10.93
CA ASP A 618 23.66 3.29 -11.13
C ASP A 618 22.43 4.20 -10.88
N VAL A 619 21.23 3.75 -11.25
CA VAL A 619 19.99 4.56 -11.15
C VAL A 619 19.18 4.35 -9.86
N ARG A 620 19.49 3.28 -9.12
CA ARG A 620 18.84 2.88 -7.87
C ARG A 620 19.14 3.89 -6.75
N PRO A 621 18.13 4.33 -5.97
CA PRO A 621 18.36 5.19 -4.81
C PRO A 621 19.32 4.57 -3.80
N PRO A 622 20.20 5.37 -3.15
CA PRO A 622 21.21 4.85 -2.22
C PRO A 622 20.61 4.20 -0.97
N GLU A 623 19.40 4.61 -0.57
CA GLU A 623 18.69 4.10 0.61
C GLU A 623 17.29 3.54 0.23
N PRO A 624 17.20 2.31 -0.30
CA PRO A 624 15.92 1.67 -0.66
C PRO A 624 14.94 1.56 0.52
N ARG A 625 15.47 1.44 1.75
CA ARG A 625 14.66 1.41 2.97
C ARG A 625 13.92 2.72 3.23
N ALA A 626 14.57 3.87 3.02
CA ALA A 626 13.93 5.17 3.17
C ALA A 626 12.87 5.41 2.08
N ALA A 627 13.04 4.83 0.88
CA ALA A 627 12.00 4.80 -0.14
C ALA A 627 10.83 3.88 0.23
N ALA A 628 11.09 2.68 0.77
CA ALA A 628 10.05 1.77 1.25
C ALA A 628 9.24 2.37 2.42
N GLU A 629 9.89 3.11 3.32
CA GLU A 629 9.23 3.85 4.41
C GLU A 629 8.31 4.96 3.87
N ARG A 630 8.75 5.72 2.86
CA ARG A 630 7.92 6.71 2.16
C ARG A 630 6.76 6.08 1.39
N TRP A 631 6.99 4.96 0.70
CA TRP A 631 5.94 4.21 -0.02
C TRP A 631 4.79 3.80 0.92
N VAL A 632 5.13 3.27 2.10
CA VAL A 632 4.13 2.90 3.12
C VAL A 632 3.36 4.13 3.62
N GLN A 633 4.04 5.25 3.86
CA GLN A 633 3.39 6.49 4.32
C GLN A 633 2.45 7.09 3.26
N GLU A 634 2.88 7.17 2.00
CA GLU A 634 2.07 7.69 0.88
C GLU A 634 0.84 6.80 0.65
N SER A 635 1.02 5.47 0.57
CA SER A 635 -0.07 4.50 0.43
C SER A 635 -1.11 4.58 1.54
N LEU A 636 -0.67 4.74 2.79
CA LEU A 636 -1.55 4.81 3.96
C LEU A 636 -2.20 6.19 4.15
N SER A 637 -1.73 7.22 3.44
CA SER A 637 -2.37 8.54 3.43
C SER A 637 -3.61 8.59 2.53
N GLU A 638 -3.65 7.76 1.49
CA GLU A 638 -4.78 7.65 0.57
C GLU A 638 -5.83 6.63 1.01
N HIS A 639 -5.38 5.47 1.53
CA HIS A 639 -6.23 4.31 1.79
C HIS A 639 -5.89 3.63 3.14
N PRO A 640 -6.87 3.06 3.86
CA PRO A 640 -6.60 2.37 5.12
C PRO A 640 -5.81 1.07 4.89
N TRP A 641 -4.98 0.69 5.87
CA TRP A 641 -4.15 -0.52 5.79
C TRP A 641 -4.93 -1.81 5.51
N VAL A 642 -6.20 -1.85 5.91
CA VAL A 642 -7.13 -2.98 5.74
C VAL A 642 -7.34 -3.35 4.27
N GLU A 643 -7.20 -2.39 3.34
CA GLU A 643 -7.36 -2.58 1.90
C GLU A 643 -6.07 -3.03 1.20
N ALA A 644 -4.98 -3.26 1.95
CA ALA A 644 -3.65 -3.62 1.45
C ALA A 644 -3.06 -2.65 0.38
N PRO A 645 -3.20 -1.32 0.52
CA PRO A 645 -2.94 -0.37 -0.58
C PRO A 645 -1.49 -0.37 -1.08
N PHE A 646 -0.53 -0.57 -0.17
CA PHE A 646 0.89 -0.68 -0.48
C PHE A 646 1.28 -1.95 -1.28
N GLY A 647 0.33 -2.87 -1.51
CA GLY A 647 0.46 -4.01 -2.41
C GLY A 647 -0.04 -3.73 -3.84
N ALA A 648 -0.56 -2.55 -4.13
CA ALA A 648 -1.05 -2.19 -5.46
C ALA A 648 0.11 -1.95 -6.44
N VAL A 649 0.23 -2.82 -7.45
CA VAL A 649 1.36 -2.81 -8.40
C VAL A 649 1.43 -1.55 -9.27
N PRO A 650 0.34 -1.02 -9.87
CA PRO A 650 0.44 0.17 -10.72
C PRO A 650 0.87 1.45 -9.96
N PRO A 651 0.30 1.76 -8.78
CA PRO A 651 0.79 2.84 -7.92
C PRO A 651 2.26 2.68 -7.49
N LEU A 652 2.67 1.46 -7.09
CA LEU A 652 4.07 1.18 -6.73
C LEU A 652 5.03 1.40 -7.90
N LEU A 653 4.67 0.98 -9.13
CA LEU A 653 5.49 1.22 -10.31
C LEU A 653 5.65 2.72 -10.63
N GLU A 654 4.59 3.51 -10.44
CA GLU A 654 4.65 4.96 -10.66
C GLU A 654 5.50 5.67 -9.58
N PHE A 655 5.34 5.28 -8.31
CA PHE A 655 6.25 5.70 -7.23
C PHE A 655 7.70 5.38 -7.57
N CYS A 656 7.99 4.15 -8.01
CA CYS A 656 9.35 3.73 -8.36
C CYS A 656 9.94 4.55 -9.52
N ARG A 657 9.17 4.88 -10.56
CA ARG A 657 9.63 5.74 -11.67
C ARG A 657 10.03 7.13 -11.20
N ARG A 658 9.27 7.70 -10.25
CA ARG A 658 9.51 9.04 -9.69
C ARG A 658 10.75 9.10 -8.80
N GLU A 659 11.13 7.98 -8.20
CA GLU A 659 12.29 7.87 -7.29
C GLU A 659 13.61 7.50 -8.00
N LEU A 660 13.54 6.87 -9.18
CA LEU A 660 14.72 6.56 -10.00
C LEU A 660 15.28 7.82 -10.67
N SER A 661 16.60 7.87 -10.85
CA SER A 661 17.22 8.94 -11.63
C SER A 661 16.77 8.89 -13.09
N SER A 662 16.47 10.04 -13.68
CA SER A 662 16.10 10.17 -15.10
C SER A 662 17.17 9.56 -16.01
N LEU A 663 16.78 8.53 -16.75
CA LEU A 663 17.59 7.93 -17.81
C LEU A 663 17.56 8.76 -19.11
N GLU A 664 16.58 9.64 -19.28
CA GLU A 664 16.41 10.46 -20.49
C GLU A 664 17.43 11.61 -20.56
N ASP A 665 17.89 12.09 -19.40
CA ASP A 665 18.91 13.14 -19.29
C ASP A 665 20.35 12.59 -19.34
N VAL A 666 20.54 11.26 -19.27
CA VAL A 666 21.86 10.62 -19.26
C VAL A 666 22.25 10.18 -20.66
N SER A 667 23.27 10.82 -21.23
CA SER A 667 23.83 10.37 -22.50
C SER A 667 24.62 9.06 -22.34
N PRO A 668 24.28 8.00 -23.10
CA PRO A 668 25.03 6.74 -23.09
C PRO A 668 26.43 6.85 -23.73
N PHE A 669 26.80 8.00 -24.30
CA PHE A 669 28.12 8.21 -24.92
C PHE A 669 28.94 9.34 -24.30
N GLU A 670 28.45 9.99 -23.24
CA GLU A 670 29.26 10.92 -22.46
C GLU A 670 30.42 10.20 -21.76
N GLN A 671 31.58 10.84 -21.70
CA GLN A 671 32.75 10.27 -21.03
C GLN A 671 32.50 10.17 -19.53
N GLY A 672 32.23 8.96 -19.04
CA GLY A 672 31.95 8.68 -17.64
C GLY A 672 32.21 7.21 -17.27
N GLU A 673 32.00 6.88 -16.00
CA GLU A 673 32.17 5.52 -15.48
C GLU A 673 30.84 4.76 -15.32
N SER A 674 29.73 5.28 -15.86
CA SER A 674 28.42 4.62 -15.73
C SER A 674 28.37 3.29 -16.48
N ALA A 675 27.62 2.34 -15.92
CA ALA A 675 27.31 1.06 -16.54
C ALA A 675 26.65 1.23 -17.91
N LEU A 676 25.72 2.19 -18.03
CA LEU A 676 25.06 2.50 -19.31
C LEU A 676 26.08 2.94 -20.37
N HIS A 677 27.06 3.77 -19.99
CA HIS A 677 28.14 4.16 -20.88
C HIS A 677 29.06 2.99 -21.24
N ARG A 678 29.45 2.15 -20.27
CA ARG A 678 30.31 0.97 -20.53
C ARG A 678 29.65 -0.04 -21.46
N ALA A 679 28.37 -0.35 -21.25
CA ALA A 679 27.58 -1.23 -22.10
C ALA A 679 27.44 -0.66 -23.52
N ALA A 680 27.21 0.64 -23.63
CA ALA A 680 27.14 1.35 -24.90
C ALA A 680 28.48 1.38 -25.64
N ASP A 681 29.57 1.74 -24.97
CA ASP A 681 30.91 1.75 -25.56
C ASP A 681 31.30 0.37 -26.09
N ASP A 682 31.19 -0.70 -25.29
CA ASP A 682 31.56 -2.05 -25.74
C ASP A 682 30.70 -2.56 -26.89
N THR A 683 29.37 -2.43 -26.80
CA THR A 683 28.46 -2.89 -27.85
C THR A 683 28.65 -2.10 -29.14
N VAL A 684 28.74 -0.77 -29.07
CA VAL A 684 28.93 0.08 -30.25
C VAL A 684 30.35 -0.04 -30.82
N ARG A 685 31.41 -0.14 -29.99
CA ARG A 685 32.80 -0.41 -30.43
C ARG A 685 32.90 -1.73 -31.18
N ARG A 686 32.34 -2.82 -30.63
CA ARG A 686 32.31 -4.14 -31.30
C ARG A 686 31.49 -4.11 -32.58
N PHE A 687 30.35 -3.42 -32.59
CA PHE A 687 29.53 -3.27 -33.78
C PHE A 687 30.25 -2.46 -34.86
N LEU A 688 30.69 -1.24 -34.56
CA LEU A 688 31.35 -0.36 -35.51
C LEU A 688 32.59 -1.05 -36.09
N ARG A 689 33.39 -1.72 -35.27
CA ARG A 689 34.52 -2.53 -35.77
C ARG A 689 34.08 -3.65 -36.71
N ARG A 690 33.01 -4.40 -36.40
CA ARG A 690 32.45 -5.44 -37.29
C ARG A 690 31.86 -4.86 -38.57
N LEU A 691 31.22 -3.70 -38.49
CA LEU A 691 30.65 -2.98 -39.62
C LEU A 691 31.78 -2.49 -40.52
N PHE A 692 32.76 -1.78 -39.97
CA PHE A 692 33.95 -1.31 -40.68
C PHE A 692 34.65 -2.48 -41.36
N LEU A 693 34.96 -3.59 -40.66
CA LEU A 693 35.56 -4.80 -41.26
C LEU A 693 34.74 -5.41 -42.41
N LYS A 694 33.39 -5.41 -42.32
CA LYS A 694 32.50 -5.85 -43.42
C LYS A 694 32.46 -4.86 -44.58
N LEU A 695 32.59 -3.57 -44.30
CA LEU A 695 32.52 -2.49 -45.30
C LEU A 695 33.89 -2.16 -45.92
N SER A 696 35.00 -2.59 -45.30
CA SER A 696 36.39 -2.26 -45.65
C SER A 696 37.13 -3.30 -46.48
N ALA A 697 36.51 -4.43 -46.82
CA ALA A 697 37.12 -5.45 -47.68
C ALA A 697 36.85 -5.15 -49.17
N PRO A 698 37.86 -5.23 -50.05
CA PRO A 698 37.60 -5.34 -51.47
C PRO A 698 36.95 -6.71 -51.75
N LEU A 699 35.82 -6.72 -52.45
CA LEU A 699 35.35 -7.96 -53.08
C LEU A 699 36.38 -8.34 -54.15
N GLU A 700 37.13 -9.42 -53.92
CA GLU A 700 38.03 -10.01 -54.90
C GLU A 700 37.23 -10.50 -56.11
N LEU A 701 37.03 -9.64 -57.11
CA LEU A 701 36.56 -10.01 -58.46
C LEU A 701 36.67 -8.83 -59.47
N ALA A 702 37.90 -8.35 -59.70
CA ALA A 702 38.32 -7.78 -60.99
C ALA A 702 39.85 -7.61 -61.01
N SER A 703 40.51 -8.14 -62.05
CA SER A 703 41.97 -8.15 -62.13
C SER A 703 42.58 -6.82 -62.63
N LYS A 704 43.74 -6.47 -62.05
CA LYS A 704 44.84 -5.67 -62.65
C LYS A 704 44.62 -4.22 -63.14
N HIS A 705 43.43 -3.62 -63.16
CA HIS A 705 43.22 -2.27 -63.75
C HIS A 705 42.62 -1.19 -62.84
N ALA A 706 42.79 -1.28 -61.51
CA ALA A 706 42.23 -0.30 -60.57
C ALA A 706 43.25 0.67 -59.89
N PRO A 707 43.98 1.54 -60.62
CA PRO A 707 44.68 2.70 -60.04
C PRO A 707 44.01 4.04 -60.40
N SER A 708 42.68 4.17 -60.18
CA SER A 708 41.94 5.43 -60.41
C SER A 708 40.53 5.50 -59.81
N ALA A 709 40.00 4.41 -59.21
CA ALA A 709 38.62 4.42 -58.71
C ALA A 709 38.48 5.43 -57.56
N ALA A 710 37.59 6.42 -57.74
CA ALA A 710 37.35 7.46 -56.76
C ALA A 710 36.88 6.88 -55.42
N ALA A 711 37.19 7.59 -54.34
CA ALA A 711 36.80 7.19 -53.00
C ALA A 711 35.28 6.91 -52.95
N PRO A 712 34.88 5.70 -52.55
CA PRO A 712 33.50 5.29 -52.25
C PRO A 712 32.53 6.37 -51.64
N SER A 713 31.20 6.40 -52.01
CA SER A 713 29.99 7.07 -51.36
C SER A 713 28.88 6.22 -50.62
N ARG A 714 28.51 6.37 -49.32
CA ARG A 714 27.37 5.75 -48.52
C ARG A 714 27.02 6.64 -47.29
N VAL A 715 26.07 6.27 -46.38
CA VAL A 715 25.68 7.07 -45.17
C VAL A 715 25.18 6.21 -43.96
N LEU A 716 25.61 6.51 -42.72
CA LEU A 716 25.12 5.97 -41.42
C LEU A 716 24.59 7.09 -40.51
N PHE A 717 23.82 6.76 -39.46
CA PHE A 717 23.33 7.73 -38.45
C PHE A 717 23.65 7.28 -37.02
N ALA A 718 24.25 8.17 -36.23
CA ALA A 718 24.59 7.94 -34.82
C ALA A 718 24.37 9.25 -34.03
N PRO A 719 23.98 9.27 -32.75
CA PRO A 719 23.76 10.52 -32.01
C PRO A 719 25.10 11.27 -31.78
N PRO A 720 25.10 12.61 -31.62
CA PRO A 720 26.30 13.43 -31.64
C PRO A 720 27.32 13.10 -30.54
N GLU A 721 26.86 12.61 -29.40
CA GLU A 721 27.68 12.20 -28.27
C GLU A 721 28.55 10.99 -28.63
N ALA A 722 28.11 10.12 -29.56
CA ALA A 722 28.88 8.98 -30.05
C ALA A 722 30.10 9.37 -30.91
N ARG A 723 30.31 10.65 -31.23
CA ARG A 723 31.39 11.12 -32.12
C ARG A 723 32.77 10.67 -31.65
N LYS A 724 33.09 10.87 -30.37
CA LYS A 724 34.39 10.48 -29.79
C LYS A 724 34.66 8.98 -29.93
N LEU A 725 33.62 8.15 -29.76
CA LEU A 725 33.70 6.70 -29.92
C LEU A 725 33.93 6.30 -31.38
N ILE A 726 33.24 6.94 -32.32
CA ILE A 726 33.42 6.70 -33.75
C ILE A 726 34.87 7.01 -34.18
N ASP A 727 35.39 8.18 -33.81
CA ASP A 727 36.76 8.59 -34.13
C ASP A 727 37.79 7.62 -33.50
N ALA A 728 37.57 7.20 -32.25
CA ALA A 728 38.42 6.23 -31.56
C ALA A 728 38.43 4.84 -32.24
N VAL A 729 37.28 4.32 -32.68
CA VAL A 729 37.21 3.03 -33.41
C VAL A 729 37.89 3.10 -34.77
N LEU A 730 37.81 4.25 -35.45
CA LEU A 730 38.51 4.47 -36.72
C LEU A 730 40.03 4.50 -36.53
N SER A 731 40.51 5.13 -35.45
CA SER A 731 41.93 5.15 -35.07
C SER A 731 42.44 3.76 -34.65
N ASP A 732 41.78 3.11 -33.68
CA ASP A 732 42.07 1.74 -33.20
C ASP A 732 42.11 0.71 -34.34
N GLY A 733 41.30 0.92 -35.39
CA GLY A 733 41.19 0.04 -36.55
C GLY A 733 42.17 0.35 -37.69
N GLY A 734 42.93 1.45 -37.63
CA GLY A 734 43.78 1.90 -38.74
C GLY A 734 42.99 2.37 -39.97
N PHE A 735 41.76 2.84 -39.77
CA PHE A 735 40.82 3.21 -40.83
C PHE A 735 40.81 4.72 -41.16
N GLU A 736 41.57 5.54 -40.43
CA GLU A 736 41.58 7.01 -40.50
C GLU A 736 41.65 7.59 -41.93
N SER A 737 42.38 6.95 -42.85
CA SER A 737 42.58 7.45 -44.22
C SER A 737 41.47 7.08 -45.22
N GLY A 738 40.42 6.36 -44.80
CA GLY A 738 39.38 5.83 -45.70
C GLY A 738 37.96 6.28 -45.39
N TRP A 739 37.76 7.10 -44.35
CA TRP A 739 36.44 7.42 -43.78
C TRP A 739 36.37 8.91 -43.43
N ASP A 740 35.30 9.60 -43.84
CA ASP A 740 35.02 10.98 -43.45
C ASP A 740 33.81 11.00 -42.51
N VAL A 741 33.92 11.74 -41.41
CA VAL A 741 32.91 11.80 -40.35
C VAL A 741 32.54 13.27 -40.14
N ARG A 742 31.30 13.64 -40.47
CA ARG A 742 30.83 15.05 -40.41
C ARG A 742 29.63 15.20 -39.48
N GLY A 743 29.71 16.16 -38.55
CA GLY A 743 28.56 16.54 -37.71
C GLY A 743 27.67 17.52 -38.46
N LEU A 744 26.61 17.02 -39.11
CA LEU A 744 25.79 17.80 -40.06
C LEU A 744 24.30 17.94 -39.69
N SER A 745 23.90 17.47 -38.51
CA SER A 745 22.51 17.61 -38.05
C SER A 745 22.32 18.86 -37.19
N PRO A 746 21.25 19.66 -37.41
CA PRO A 746 20.74 20.59 -36.40
C PRO A 746 19.86 19.88 -35.35
N ASP A 747 19.50 18.61 -35.57
CA ASP A 747 18.80 17.77 -34.60
C ASP A 747 19.82 17.15 -33.61
N ARG A 748 19.52 17.28 -32.32
CA ARG A 748 20.38 16.93 -31.19
C ARG A 748 20.61 15.43 -31.06
N HIS A 749 19.83 14.62 -31.76
CA HIS A 749 19.83 13.17 -31.63
C HIS A 749 20.49 12.45 -32.83
N ALA A 750 21.14 13.18 -33.75
CA ALA A 750 21.78 12.60 -34.93
C ALA A 750 23.07 13.30 -35.38
N ILE A 751 23.98 12.51 -35.94
CA ILE A 751 25.14 12.82 -36.78
C ILE A 751 25.03 11.93 -38.01
N VAL A 752 25.37 12.50 -39.17
CA VAL A 752 25.29 11.83 -40.46
C VAL A 752 26.70 11.41 -40.90
N LEU A 753 27.02 10.13 -40.69
CA LEU A 753 28.29 9.50 -41.02
C LEU A 753 28.34 9.17 -42.53
N VAL A 754 28.88 10.06 -43.36
CA VAL A 754 28.95 9.83 -44.82
C VAL A 754 30.13 8.90 -45.18
N VAL A 755 29.84 7.60 -45.20
CA VAL A 755 30.72 6.50 -45.66
C VAL A 755 30.70 6.39 -47.20
N ALA A 756 30.73 5.16 -47.76
CA ALA A 756 31.51 4.87 -48.96
C ALA A 756 31.12 3.62 -49.85
N ARG A 757 30.58 3.76 -51.11
CA ARG A 757 30.87 3.02 -52.40
C ARG A 757 30.31 3.68 -53.70
N SER A 758 31.19 4.03 -54.67
CA SER A 758 30.87 4.57 -56.03
C SER A 758 31.62 3.83 -57.16
N GLY A 759 31.08 3.82 -58.38
CA GLY A 759 31.75 3.27 -59.56
C GLY A 759 31.66 1.74 -59.68
N LEU A 760 30.49 1.17 -59.34
CA LEU A 760 30.26 -0.27 -59.45
C LEU A 760 30.22 -0.74 -60.92
N PRO A 761 31.05 -1.72 -61.32
CA PRO A 761 30.93 -2.32 -62.65
C PRO A 761 29.64 -3.15 -62.72
N LEU A 762 29.03 -3.22 -63.91
CA LEU A 762 27.78 -3.94 -64.14
C LEU A 762 27.92 -5.44 -63.80
N GLU A 763 29.11 -6.03 -63.93
CA GLU A 763 29.36 -7.42 -63.51
C GLU A 763 29.30 -7.63 -61.99
N ALA A 764 29.58 -6.60 -61.16
CA ALA A 764 29.48 -6.73 -59.70
C ALA A 764 28.02 -6.88 -59.23
N ILE A 765 27.07 -6.30 -59.95
CA ILE A 765 25.63 -6.46 -59.72
C ILE A 765 25.19 -7.88 -60.11
N ALA A 766 25.84 -8.48 -61.12
CA ALA A 766 25.61 -9.88 -61.51
C ALA A 766 26.23 -10.91 -60.54
N LEU A 767 27.12 -10.49 -59.64
CA LEU A 767 27.71 -11.34 -58.59
C LEU A 767 26.82 -11.48 -57.35
N ALA A 768 25.70 -10.75 -57.24
CA ALA A 768 24.67 -10.95 -56.22
C ALA A 768 23.81 -12.22 -56.45
N ARG A 769 24.41 -13.27 -57.03
CA ARG A 769 23.86 -14.63 -57.03
C ARG A 769 23.94 -15.19 -55.61
N PRO A 770 22.94 -15.95 -55.13
CA PRO A 770 23.18 -16.84 -54.02
C PRO A 770 24.28 -17.84 -54.44
N GLU A 771 25.10 -18.27 -53.48
CA GLU A 771 25.79 -19.56 -53.62
C GLU A 771 24.70 -20.62 -53.83
N GLU A 772 24.89 -21.52 -54.79
CA GLU A 772 23.99 -22.68 -54.94
C GLU A 772 24.03 -23.52 -53.64
N PRO A 773 22.90 -24.11 -53.22
CA PRO A 773 22.68 -24.59 -51.85
C PRO A 773 23.58 -25.74 -51.38
#